data_AF-A0A4Y9YIA5-F1
#
_entry.id   AF-A0A4Y9YIA5-F1
#
_cell.length_a   1.000
_cell.length_b   1.000
_cell.length_c   1.000
_cell.angle_alpha   90.00
_cell.angle_beta   90.00
_cell.angle_gamma   90.00
#
_symmetry.space_group_name_H-M   'P 1'
#
loop_
_entity.id
_entity.type
_entity.pdbx_description
1 polymer ?
#
loop_
_entity_poly.entity_id
_entity_poly.type
_entity_poly.pdbx_seq_one_letter_code
_entity_poly.pdbx_strand_id
1 'polypeptide(L)'
;MLVSTFSEKHVSRSYVAALVGVVRQRVTPRLSCPKYASNFATSSASTEEIMANAVEIAGAIIGVVVLTAIARWRFDPLYSIPTIGPSFPLLSYIGAYRYCKNAREVLQEGYAKHKIFKVAMLDQWVVIVSGAEMNDELRKIPDSHATFHEAAEELVQTRYTLSDSAVDHPIHIPAIRGPLTKNLAVVFGDVVDEVNAAFSETIGSKLKDDEWTGVNVLMSMAVIISRASNRVFVGLPLCRNEDYLHIVRQFTFDVSKGRFILSLSPRFLKPFVGRFIPWARRAMRNGSVYLRPMIEERQRKLKEMGDEWTDKPNDYMMWMIDEANRQGESTQVILEGIMVSNFAAIHTSSSSITQALYHLAESPEYADLLREEVESVVSEHGWTKVAMNKMWKLDSFMRESQRINGITHISVMRKTLQDTTLSDGTFIPAGTVVAGASSATHRDARNYENPEIFDPFRFADMRTEDGASIKHQFVTTSPEYVAFGHGKHACPGRFFAVNELKVMMAYILLHYDIKFEDGRPRPENSSRWHSVVPQNKEVLFRKRQAQVASANYRFRSGKLQLSRLLQLDAMAEPSRTSYSLTLVPQEGFMSASLVTPASPPFDRIDADFILRTADNVDFRVHKLTMRMASEIFEEMFSLGYAATSDDDADGIPVVRVTEHSQIIDALLRIIYPTQDPVLDTPTTACEVMRASLKYEIEVAMSFAKKALLDPKVASKDPLTVYAAACQMRMPNLALEAAKLSLRHEQIFLTATAPAGLDSLPATILFALMQYREKCKAIVQRFVQDDRVWKGWREFRYFLCEICDPRPINDDGLPREGAVILNVEHLRVVLRDLLRSMPGPVPDISEVMLSSMLLMAGSREITKCESCRMSIVRDVREFHAEILSEVQRSVSMIKLELVL
;
A
#
# COMPACT_ATOMS: atom_id res chain seq x y z
N MET A 1 6.45 -35.45 20.62
CA MET A 1 5.31 -36.39 20.49
C MET A 1 5.20 -36.73 19.01
N LEU A 2 5.46 -37.92 18.49
CA LEU A 2 5.55 -39.28 19.01
C LEU A 2 6.76 -39.95 18.36
N VAL A 3 7.79 -40.33 19.14
CA VAL A 3 8.56 -41.58 19.00
C VAL A 3 9.31 -41.76 20.33
N SER A 4 8.69 -42.45 21.28
CA SER A 4 9.40 -43.08 22.38
C SER A 4 8.54 -44.23 22.89
N THR A 5 8.63 -45.38 22.22
CA THR A 5 8.48 -46.71 22.81
C THR A 5 8.54 -47.73 21.66
N PHE A 6 9.72 -48.29 21.44
CA PHE A 6 9.85 -49.65 20.93
C PHE A 6 11.00 -50.31 21.69
N SER A 7 10.62 -51.19 22.61
CA SER A 7 11.48 -52.26 23.13
C SER A 7 11.07 -53.54 22.43
N GLU A 8 12.08 -54.34 22.14
CA GLU A 8 12.10 -55.59 21.38
C GLU A 8 11.04 -56.64 21.78
N LYS A 9 10.55 -57.41 20.79
CA LYS A 9 10.64 -58.90 20.77
C LYS A 9 10.05 -59.53 19.48
N HIS A 10 10.88 -60.39 18.88
CA HIS A 10 10.66 -61.61 18.09
C HIS A 10 9.71 -61.70 16.86
N VAL A 11 10.35 -61.83 15.69
CA VAL A 11 10.32 -62.94 14.70
C VAL A 11 8.99 -63.68 14.45
N SER A 12 8.49 -63.59 13.19
CA SER A 12 7.98 -64.74 12.42
C SER A 12 7.78 -64.38 10.94
N ARG A 13 8.44 -65.14 10.06
CA ARG A 13 8.30 -65.12 8.59
C ARG A 13 6.98 -65.79 8.21
N SER A 14 5.98 -65.06 7.67
CA SER A 14 4.80 -65.67 7.01
C SER A 14 3.93 -64.70 6.17
N TYR A 15 4.52 -63.76 5.40
CA TYR A 15 3.70 -62.82 4.60
C TYR A 15 4.15 -62.56 3.15
N VAL A 16 4.97 -63.46 2.57
CA VAL A 16 5.37 -63.37 1.14
C VAL A 16 4.63 -64.39 0.24
N ALA A 17 3.70 -65.20 0.80
CA ALA A 17 3.00 -66.25 0.04
C ALA A 17 1.60 -65.86 -0.52
N ALA A 18 1.15 -64.61 -0.40
CA ALA A 18 -0.26 -64.25 -0.66
C ALA A 18 -0.54 -63.40 -1.91
N LEU A 19 0.41 -63.21 -2.85
CA LEU A 19 0.21 -62.30 -3.99
C LEU A 19 0.60 -62.83 -5.39
N VAL A 20 0.80 -64.14 -5.55
CA VAL A 20 1.00 -64.78 -6.88
C VAL A 20 -0.10 -65.80 -7.22
N GLY A 21 -1.23 -65.75 -6.53
CA GLY A 21 -2.24 -66.81 -6.55
C GLY A 21 -3.56 -66.52 -7.28
N VAL A 22 -3.65 -65.68 -8.33
CA VAL A 22 -4.92 -65.51 -9.08
C VAL A 22 -4.71 -65.15 -10.56
N VAL A 23 -4.12 -66.03 -11.38
CA VAL A 23 -4.43 -66.14 -12.84
C VAL A 23 -4.09 -67.55 -13.31
N ARG A 24 -5.08 -68.47 -13.32
CA ARG A 24 -5.28 -69.56 -14.30
C ARG A 24 -6.17 -70.67 -13.73
N GLN A 25 -7.47 -70.53 -13.94
CA GLN A 25 -8.36 -71.66 -14.14
C GLN A 25 -9.44 -71.25 -15.13
N ARG A 26 -9.40 -71.81 -16.34
CA ARG A 26 -10.53 -72.51 -16.97
C ARG A 26 -10.12 -73.08 -18.32
N VAL A 27 -10.68 -74.26 -18.59
CA VAL A 27 -10.72 -75.02 -19.84
C VAL A 27 -9.57 -76.00 -20.08
N THR A 28 -9.75 -77.23 -19.57
CA THR A 28 -9.33 -78.47 -20.23
C THR A 28 -10.23 -78.73 -21.46
N PRO A 29 -9.76 -79.46 -22.50
CA PRO A 29 -10.04 -80.89 -22.50
C PRO A 29 -8.88 -81.79 -22.95
N ARG A 30 -9.02 -83.06 -22.55
CA ARG A 30 -8.19 -84.24 -22.80
C ARG A 30 -7.86 -84.45 -24.29
N LEU A 31 -6.66 -84.94 -24.57
CA LEU A 31 -6.40 -85.99 -25.55
C LEU A 31 -5.04 -86.66 -25.27
N SER A 32 -5.01 -87.96 -25.53
CA SER A 32 -4.08 -88.98 -25.06
C SER A 32 -2.95 -89.22 -26.06
N CYS A 33 -1.68 -89.31 -25.65
CA CYS A 33 -0.70 -90.24 -26.23
C CYS A 33 0.64 -90.24 -25.46
N PRO A 34 1.27 -91.41 -25.17
CA PRO A 34 2.52 -91.50 -24.43
C PRO A 34 3.70 -91.88 -25.36
N LYS A 35 4.57 -90.93 -25.75
CA LYS A 35 5.95 -91.20 -26.19
C LYS A 35 6.81 -89.98 -25.88
N TYR A 36 8.04 -90.21 -25.42
CA TYR A 36 9.04 -89.24 -24.92
C TYR A 36 9.03 -88.97 -23.41
N ALA A 37 9.17 -90.04 -22.63
CA ALA A 37 9.77 -89.99 -21.29
C ALA A 37 11.19 -90.56 -21.37
N SER A 38 12.15 -89.72 -21.76
CA SER A 38 13.58 -89.85 -21.46
C SER A 38 14.27 -88.61 -22.02
N ASN A 39 14.79 -87.77 -21.11
CA ASN A 39 15.70 -86.61 -21.30
C ASN A 39 15.29 -85.34 -20.54
N PHE A 40 14.71 -85.47 -19.34
CA PHE A 40 14.63 -84.36 -18.37
C PHE A 40 15.08 -84.84 -16.99
N ALA A 41 16.33 -85.27 -16.90
CA ALA A 41 17.01 -85.54 -15.63
C ALA A 41 18.43 -84.96 -15.65
N THR A 42 18.58 -83.73 -16.16
CA THR A 42 19.79 -82.90 -16.09
C THR A 42 19.38 -81.42 -16.22
N SER A 43 18.80 -80.82 -15.16
CA SER A 43 18.52 -79.38 -15.15
C SER A 43 18.40 -78.74 -13.76
N SER A 44 18.28 -79.51 -12.67
CA SER A 44 18.16 -78.91 -11.32
C SER A 44 19.42 -78.17 -10.85
N ALA A 45 20.61 -78.50 -11.36
CA ALA A 45 21.86 -77.79 -11.04
C ALA A 45 21.95 -76.36 -11.66
N SER A 46 21.13 -76.05 -12.67
CA SER A 46 21.24 -74.79 -13.42
C SER A 46 20.57 -73.59 -12.72
N THR A 47 19.60 -73.80 -11.83
CA THR A 47 18.87 -72.68 -11.20
C THR A 47 19.62 -72.07 -10.01
N GLU A 48 20.35 -72.87 -9.24
CA GLU A 48 21.23 -72.38 -8.17
C GLU A 48 22.44 -71.62 -8.73
N GLU A 49 23.06 -72.09 -9.81
CA GLU A 49 24.15 -71.36 -10.50
C GLU A 49 23.65 -70.04 -11.11
N ILE A 50 22.46 -70.02 -11.72
CA ILE A 50 21.88 -68.78 -12.27
C ILE A 50 21.56 -67.78 -11.15
N MET A 51 21.04 -68.24 -10.01
CA MET A 51 20.75 -67.38 -8.86
C MET A 51 22.02 -66.87 -8.17
N ALA A 52 23.05 -67.70 -8.03
CA ALA A 52 24.35 -67.30 -7.50
C ALA A 52 25.04 -66.26 -8.39
N ASN A 53 25.06 -66.51 -9.71
CA ASN A 53 25.57 -65.56 -10.70
C ASN A 53 24.75 -64.25 -10.69
N ALA A 54 23.43 -64.29 -10.51
CA ALA A 54 22.60 -63.09 -10.41
C ALA A 54 22.92 -62.26 -9.15
N VAL A 55 23.21 -62.91 -8.02
CA VAL A 55 23.62 -62.23 -6.77
C VAL A 55 25.02 -61.64 -6.90
N GLU A 56 25.96 -62.34 -7.51
CA GLU A 56 27.31 -61.82 -7.78
C GLU A 56 27.29 -60.64 -8.76
N ILE A 57 26.51 -60.74 -9.84
CA ILE A 57 26.30 -59.65 -10.80
C ILE A 57 25.64 -58.45 -10.12
N ALA A 58 24.58 -58.66 -9.33
CA ALA A 58 23.95 -57.59 -8.57
C ALA A 58 24.91 -56.94 -7.56
N GLY A 59 25.73 -57.73 -6.87
CA GLY A 59 26.77 -57.25 -5.96
C GLY A 59 27.84 -56.43 -6.66
N ALA A 60 28.31 -56.88 -7.83
CA ALA A 60 29.26 -56.15 -8.66
C ALA A 60 28.67 -54.84 -9.18
N ILE A 61 27.41 -54.84 -9.63
CA ILE A 61 26.69 -53.62 -10.04
C ILE A 61 26.57 -52.63 -8.88
N ILE A 62 26.17 -53.10 -7.69
CA ILE A 62 26.09 -52.24 -6.50
C ILE A 62 27.47 -51.69 -6.15
N GLY A 63 28.52 -52.52 -6.20
CA GLY A 63 29.90 -52.11 -5.96
C GLY A 63 30.37 -51.01 -6.93
N VAL A 64 30.11 -51.18 -8.24
CA VAL A 64 30.41 -50.16 -9.26
C VAL A 64 29.62 -48.89 -9.04
N VAL A 65 28.32 -48.98 -8.69
CA VAL A 65 27.48 -47.82 -8.39
C VAL A 65 28.02 -47.05 -7.17
N VAL A 66 28.39 -47.76 -6.10
CA VAL A 66 28.96 -47.17 -4.89
C VAL A 66 30.31 -46.52 -5.17
N LEU A 67 31.22 -47.21 -5.86
CA LEU A 67 32.53 -46.66 -6.24
C LEU A 67 32.38 -45.43 -7.15
N THR A 68 31.47 -45.48 -8.12
CA THR A 68 31.17 -44.34 -9.01
C THR A 68 30.60 -43.17 -8.22
N ALA A 69 29.72 -43.43 -7.24
CA ALA A 69 29.17 -42.38 -6.38
C ALA A 69 30.26 -41.74 -5.49
N ILE A 70 31.17 -42.55 -4.92
CA ILE A 70 32.31 -42.06 -4.12
C ILE A 70 33.29 -41.26 -4.98
N ALA A 71 33.63 -41.75 -6.18
CA ALA A 71 34.49 -41.05 -7.11
C ALA A 71 33.86 -39.71 -7.53
N ARG A 72 32.58 -39.71 -7.95
CA ARG A 72 31.84 -38.49 -8.26
C ARG A 72 31.84 -37.50 -7.11
N TRP A 73 31.63 -37.97 -5.88
CA TRP A 73 31.68 -37.13 -4.69
C TRP A 73 33.06 -36.53 -4.42
N ARG A 74 34.12 -37.33 -4.55
CA ARG A 74 35.50 -36.91 -4.24
C ARG A 74 36.09 -35.96 -5.29
N PHE A 75 35.65 -36.09 -6.53
CA PHE A 75 36.06 -35.24 -7.66
C PHE A 75 35.05 -34.14 -8.00
N ASP A 76 33.96 -34.01 -7.24
CA ASP A 76 33.03 -32.88 -7.36
C ASP A 76 33.77 -31.57 -7.04
N PRO A 77 33.74 -30.54 -7.91
CA PRO A 77 34.41 -29.27 -7.62
C PRO A 77 33.94 -28.61 -6.32
N LEU A 78 32.69 -28.86 -5.89
CA LEU A 78 32.15 -28.39 -4.62
C LEU A 78 32.81 -29.05 -3.41
N TYR A 79 33.54 -30.17 -3.57
CA TYR A 79 34.23 -30.85 -2.46
C TYR A 79 35.25 -29.93 -1.75
N SER A 80 35.82 -28.96 -2.48
CA SER A 80 36.76 -27.97 -1.95
C SER A 80 36.14 -27.00 -0.93
N ILE A 81 34.82 -26.78 -0.99
CA ILE A 81 34.11 -25.82 -0.14
C ILE A 81 33.80 -26.47 1.23
N PRO A 82 34.11 -25.80 2.36
CA PRO A 82 33.80 -26.29 3.71
C PRO A 82 32.32 -26.62 3.87
N THR A 83 32.02 -27.75 4.52
CA THR A 83 30.64 -28.24 4.71
C THR A 83 30.22 -28.13 6.17
N ILE A 84 29.01 -27.62 6.43
CA ILE A 84 28.41 -27.70 7.77
C ILE A 84 27.55 -28.96 7.89
N GLY A 85 28.05 -29.92 8.67
CA GLY A 85 27.49 -31.27 8.80
C GLY A 85 28.21 -32.31 7.93
N PRO A 86 27.69 -33.55 7.88
CA PRO A 86 28.34 -34.62 7.12
C PRO A 86 28.32 -34.35 5.62
N SER A 87 29.45 -34.55 4.95
CA SER A 87 29.58 -34.36 3.50
C SER A 87 29.43 -35.65 2.68
N PHE A 88 29.58 -36.82 3.32
CA PHE A 88 29.51 -38.12 2.63
C PHE A 88 28.10 -38.40 2.08
N PRO A 89 27.92 -38.93 0.85
CA PRO A 89 26.64 -38.89 0.12
C PRO A 89 25.39 -39.41 0.84
N LEU A 90 25.49 -40.48 1.64
CA LEU A 90 24.35 -40.98 2.42
C LEU A 90 24.19 -40.25 3.76
N LEU A 91 25.29 -39.79 4.34
CA LEU A 91 25.29 -39.07 5.62
C LEU A 91 24.89 -37.59 5.45
N SER A 92 25.03 -37.02 4.25
CA SER A 92 24.63 -35.64 3.96
C SER A 92 23.14 -35.40 4.15
N TYR A 93 22.31 -36.44 4.06
CA TYR A 93 20.89 -36.37 4.41
C TYR A 93 20.64 -36.07 5.90
N ILE A 94 21.55 -36.45 6.80
CA ILE A 94 21.51 -36.04 8.21
C ILE A 94 21.74 -34.53 8.31
N GLY A 95 22.72 -34.01 7.55
CA GLY A 95 22.97 -32.57 7.40
C GLY A 95 21.75 -31.84 6.81
N ALA A 96 21.14 -32.40 5.77
CA ALA A 96 19.95 -31.84 5.15
C ALA A 96 18.73 -31.82 6.07
N TYR A 97 18.55 -32.85 6.90
CA TYR A 97 17.51 -32.87 7.92
C TYR A 97 17.76 -31.82 9.01
N ARG A 98 19.00 -31.70 9.49
CA ARG A 98 19.40 -30.67 10.47
C ARG A 98 19.18 -29.27 9.89
N TYR A 99 19.59 -29.01 8.65
CA TYR A 99 19.34 -27.74 7.96
C TYR A 99 17.84 -27.48 7.75
N CYS A 100 17.06 -28.51 7.40
CA CYS A 100 15.61 -28.38 7.24
C CYS A 100 14.91 -27.88 8.51
N LYS A 101 15.32 -28.34 9.69
CA LYS A 101 14.69 -28.02 10.98
C LYS A 101 15.32 -26.85 11.73
N ASN A 102 16.64 -26.71 11.65
CA ASN A 102 17.46 -25.79 12.46
C ASN A 102 18.36 -24.94 11.55
N ALA A 103 17.78 -24.38 10.48
CA ALA A 103 18.53 -23.62 9.48
C ALA A 103 19.27 -22.42 10.09
N ARG A 104 18.64 -21.74 11.06
CA ARG A 104 19.25 -20.60 11.76
C ARG A 104 20.57 -20.98 12.41
N GLU A 105 20.57 -22.05 13.21
CA GLU A 105 21.74 -22.51 13.94
C GLU A 105 22.83 -23.02 13.00
N VAL A 106 22.43 -23.74 11.93
CA VAL A 106 23.38 -24.26 10.92
C VAL A 106 24.05 -23.12 10.15
N LEU A 107 23.29 -22.10 9.75
CA LEU A 107 23.84 -20.95 9.03
C LEU A 107 24.69 -20.06 9.93
N GLN A 108 24.29 -19.86 11.19
CA GLN A 108 25.10 -19.15 12.17
C GLN A 108 26.42 -19.88 12.46
N GLU A 109 26.38 -21.22 12.59
CA GLU A 109 27.58 -22.05 12.77
C GLU A 109 28.53 -21.90 11.57
N GLY A 110 28.00 -21.94 10.34
CA GLY A 110 28.80 -21.72 9.13
C GLY A 110 29.37 -20.32 9.02
N TYR A 111 28.55 -19.31 9.31
CA TYR A 111 28.94 -17.90 9.29
C TYR A 111 30.08 -17.59 10.26
N ALA A 112 30.03 -18.16 11.46
CA ALA A 112 31.07 -17.96 12.47
C ALA A 112 32.40 -18.65 12.12
N LYS A 113 32.37 -19.73 11.34
CA LYS A 113 33.55 -20.54 11.02
C LYS A 113 34.19 -20.20 9.68
N HIS A 114 33.40 -19.78 8.70
CA HIS A 114 33.84 -19.68 7.31
C HIS A 114 33.24 -18.47 6.59
N LYS A 115 34.06 -17.83 5.74
CA LYS A 115 33.61 -16.79 4.81
C LYS A 115 32.65 -17.36 3.75
N ILE A 116 32.94 -18.58 3.30
CA ILE A 116 32.12 -19.33 2.35
C ILE A 116 32.04 -20.78 2.82
N PHE A 117 30.84 -21.35 2.81
CA PHE A 117 30.59 -22.74 3.17
C PHE A 117 29.43 -23.30 2.35
N LYS A 118 29.17 -24.59 2.45
CA LYS A 118 27.99 -25.22 1.82
C LYS A 118 27.15 -25.98 2.83
N VAL A 119 25.85 -26.00 2.57
CA VAL A 119 24.84 -26.74 3.33
C VAL A 119 24.09 -27.70 2.41
N ALA A 120 23.74 -28.87 2.93
CA ALA A 120 22.94 -29.84 2.20
C ALA A 120 21.46 -29.48 2.26
N MET A 121 20.78 -29.52 1.12
CA MET A 121 19.33 -29.71 1.02
C MET A 121 19.03 -31.16 0.63
N LEU A 122 17.76 -31.55 0.63
CA LEU A 122 17.38 -32.93 0.28
C LEU A 122 17.68 -33.28 -1.19
N ASP A 123 17.69 -32.27 -2.07
CA ASP A 123 17.81 -32.44 -3.52
C ASP A 123 19.04 -31.77 -4.14
N GLN A 124 19.79 -30.96 -3.38
CA GLN A 124 20.97 -30.23 -3.87
C GLN A 124 21.87 -29.70 -2.74
N TRP A 125 23.07 -29.25 -3.11
CA TRP A 125 23.93 -28.43 -2.24
C TRP A 125 23.68 -26.95 -2.51
N VAL A 126 23.72 -26.13 -1.47
CA VAL A 126 23.68 -24.66 -1.58
C VAL A 126 24.95 -24.09 -0.98
N VAL A 127 25.64 -23.25 -1.74
CA VAL A 127 26.79 -22.49 -1.27
C VAL A 127 26.29 -21.22 -0.59
N ILE A 128 26.85 -20.92 0.58
CA ILE A 128 26.47 -19.80 1.43
C ILE A 128 27.68 -18.89 1.59
N VAL A 129 27.47 -17.59 1.40
CA VAL A 129 28.47 -16.56 1.67
C VAL A 129 28.12 -15.79 2.94
N SER A 130 29.17 -15.37 3.67
CA SER A 130 29.06 -14.73 4.97
C SER A 130 29.41 -13.24 4.90
N GLY A 131 28.47 -12.40 5.30
CA GLY A 131 28.70 -10.99 5.62
C GLY A 131 28.33 -10.01 4.53
N ALA A 132 28.26 -8.73 4.92
CA ALA A 132 27.84 -7.63 4.08
C ALA A 132 28.70 -7.48 2.82
N GLU A 133 30.03 -7.60 2.95
CA GLU A 133 30.96 -7.53 1.82
C GLU A 133 30.66 -8.59 0.75
N MET A 134 30.41 -9.84 1.15
CA MET A 134 30.11 -10.92 0.22
C MET A 134 28.69 -10.79 -0.36
N ASN A 135 27.74 -10.23 0.39
CA ASN A 135 26.42 -9.89 -0.14
C ASN A 135 26.52 -8.83 -1.24
N ASP A 136 27.37 -7.82 -1.05
CA ASP A 136 27.64 -6.78 -2.05
C ASP A 136 28.39 -7.34 -3.27
N GLU A 137 29.33 -8.26 -3.07
CA GLU A 137 29.99 -8.97 -4.17
C GLU A 137 28.98 -9.77 -5.01
N LEU A 138 28.17 -10.64 -4.37
CA LEU A 138 27.17 -11.45 -5.07
C LEU A 138 26.16 -10.61 -5.84
N ARG A 139 25.78 -9.43 -5.32
CA ARG A 139 24.82 -8.57 -6.04
C ARG A 139 25.42 -7.97 -7.31
N LYS A 140 26.74 -7.75 -7.34
CA LYS A 140 27.47 -7.10 -8.45
C LYS A 140 27.77 -8.08 -9.59
N ILE A 141 27.67 -9.39 -9.34
CA ILE A 141 27.84 -10.40 -10.39
C ILE A 141 26.80 -10.16 -11.50
N PRO A 142 27.22 -10.05 -12.78
CA PRO A 142 26.30 -9.87 -13.90
C PRO A 142 25.36 -11.06 -14.09
N ASP A 143 24.14 -10.79 -14.58
CA ASP A 143 23.13 -11.83 -14.84
C ASP A 143 23.57 -12.87 -15.88
N SER A 144 24.55 -12.54 -16.74
CA SER A 144 25.17 -13.48 -17.68
C SER A 144 26.04 -14.55 -16.99
N HIS A 145 26.57 -14.25 -15.80
CA HIS A 145 27.44 -15.15 -15.04
C HIS A 145 26.67 -15.88 -13.94
N ALA A 146 25.77 -15.18 -13.24
CA ALA A 146 24.91 -15.79 -12.25
C ALA A 146 23.55 -15.08 -12.19
N THR A 147 22.47 -15.85 -12.27
CA THR A 147 21.11 -15.29 -12.39
C THR A 147 20.25 -15.61 -11.17
N PHE A 148 19.41 -14.65 -10.79
CA PHE A 148 18.41 -14.80 -9.74
C PHE A 148 17.26 -15.73 -10.16
N HIS A 149 16.81 -15.64 -11.41
CA HIS A 149 15.61 -16.36 -11.87
C HIS A 149 15.77 -17.87 -11.79
N GLU A 150 16.92 -18.40 -12.21
CA GLU A 150 17.22 -19.83 -12.09
C GLU A 150 17.39 -20.28 -10.62
N ALA A 151 17.91 -19.41 -9.74
CA ALA A 151 18.00 -19.72 -8.32
C ALA A 151 16.60 -19.81 -7.69
N ALA A 152 15.71 -18.88 -8.04
CA ALA A 152 14.32 -18.90 -7.62
C ALA A 152 13.62 -20.16 -8.14
N GLU A 153 13.85 -20.56 -9.39
CA GLU A 153 13.32 -21.81 -9.95
C GLU A 153 13.83 -23.04 -9.19
N GLU A 154 15.12 -23.14 -8.85
CA GLU A 154 15.65 -24.28 -8.08
C GLU A 154 15.09 -24.34 -6.65
N LEU A 155 14.96 -23.19 -5.99
CA LEU A 155 14.55 -23.10 -4.59
C LEU A 155 13.03 -23.22 -4.41
N VAL A 156 12.23 -22.66 -5.31
CA VAL A 156 10.75 -22.68 -5.26
C VAL A 156 10.16 -23.80 -6.10
N GLN A 157 10.84 -24.24 -7.16
CA GLN A 157 10.33 -25.17 -8.18
C GLN A 157 9.07 -24.59 -8.86
N THR A 158 9.14 -23.32 -9.28
CA THR A 158 8.03 -22.52 -9.81
C THR A 158 7.37 -23.21 -11.00
N ARG A 159 8.15 -23.82 -11.89
CA ARG A 159 7.63 -24.58 -13.04
C ARG A 159 6.65 -25.69 -12.63
N TYR A 160 6.95 -26.40 -11.54
CA TYR A 160 6.11 -27.50 -11.07
C TYR A 160 5.01 -27.08 -10.09
N THR A 161 5.16 -25.94 -9.43
CA THR A 161 4.32 -25.55 -8.27
C THR A 161 3.48 -24.31 -8.51
N LEU A 162 3.84 -23.46 -9.47
CA LEU A 162 3.18 -22.19 -9.77
C LEU A 162 2.66 -22.19 -11.20
N SER A 163 3.52 -21.95 -12.20
CA SER A 163 3.20 -22.00 -13.63
C SER A 163 4.48 -21.96 -14.47
N ASP A 164 4.45 -22.59 -15.66
CA ASP A 164 5.53 -22.54 -16.66
C ASP A 164 5.66 -21.12 -17.25
N SER A 165 4.53 -20.51 -17.65
CA SER A 165 4.51 -19.21 -18.33
C SER A 165 4.94 -18.05 -17.42
N ALA A 166 4.78 -18.15 -16.11
CA ALA A 166 5.26 -17.14 -15.17
C ALA A 166 6.79 -17.08 -15.08
N VAL A 167 7.48 -18.19 -15.41
CA VAL A 167 8.94 -18.25 -15.49
C VAL A 167 9.42 -17.76 -16.85
N ASP A 168 8.78 -18.25 -17.91
CA ASP A 168 9.20 -17.97 -19.29
C ASP A 168 8.82 -16.53 -19.73
N HIS A 169 7.71 -16.00 -19.20
CA HIS A 169 7.15 -14.67 -19.54
C HIS A 169 6.77 -13.87 -18.27
N PRO A 170 7.75 -13.33 -17.52
CA PRO A 170 7.54 -12.78 -16.18
C PRO A 170 6.97 -11.34 -16.19
N ILE A 171 5.85 -11.10 -16.88
CA ILE A 171 5.21 -9.78 -17.04
C ILE A 171 4.81 -9.11 -15.70
N HIS A 172 4.65 -9.90 -14.64
CA HIS A 172 4.37 -9.41 -13.29
C HIS A 172 5.51 -8.57 -12.71
N ILE A 173 6.78 -8.88 -13.04
CA ILE A 173 7.93 -8.13 -12.53
C ILE A 173 7.95 -6.67 -13.02
N PRO A 174 7.87 -6.38 -14.34
CA PRO A 174 7.81 -5.00 -14.82
C PRO A 174 6.52 -4.29 -14.39
N ALA A 175 5.38 -4.98 -14.33
CA ALA A 175 4.12 -4.40 -13.83
C ALA A 175 4.23 -3.93 -12.36
N ILE A 176 4.91 -4.70 -11.50
CA ILE A 176 5.17 -4.35 -10.10
C ILE A 176 6.20 -3.20 -10.01
N ARG A 177 7.32 -3.29 -10.72
CA ARG A 177 8.42 -2.32 -10.63
C ARG A 177 8.08 -0.96 -11.23
N GLY A 178 7.26 -0.93 -12.27
CA GLY A 178 6.85 0.30 -12.95
C GLY A 178 5.50 0.78 -12.45
N PRO A 179 4.38 0.36 -13.08
CA PRO A 179 3.04 0.87 -12.79
C PRO A 179 2.63 0.83 -11.31
N LEU A 180 2.79 -0.30 -10.62
CA LEU A 180 2.38 -0.40 -9.21
C LEU A 180 3.15 0.55 -8.30
N THR A 181 4.46 0.65 -8.48
CA THR A 181 5.31 1.54 -7.66
C THR A 181 4.95 3.01 -7.91
N LYS A 182 4.75 3.39 -9.19
CA LYS A 182 4.39 4.78 -9.58
C LYS A 182 2.98 5.17 -9.12
N ASN A 183 2.02 4.24 -9.16
CA ASN A 183 0.62 4.51 -8.80
C ASN A 183 0.32 4.24 -7.32
N LEU A 184 1.34 3.92 -6.50
CA LEU A 184 1.12 3.53 -5.10
C LEU A 184 0.34 4.57 -4.31
N ALA A 185 0.64 5.87 -4.49
CA ALA A 185 -0.08 6.96 -3.83
C ALA A 185 -1.56 7.04 -4.25
N VAL A 186 -1.86 6.73 -5.51
CA VAL A 186 -3.22 6.77 -6.09
C VAL A 186 -4.08 5.66 -5.51
N VAL A 187 -3.54 4.43 -5.47
CA VAL A 187 -4.28 3.25 -4.96
C VAL A 187 -4.23 3.12 -3.44
N PHE A 188 -3.43 3.94 -2.75
CA PHE A 188 -3.25 3.85 -1.29
C PHE A 188 -4.56 4.02 -0.52
N GLY A 189 -5.42 4.94 -0.97
CA GLY A 189 -6.71 5.19 -0.35
C GLY A 189 -7.63 3.96 -0.35
N ASP A 190 -7.58 3.16 -1.42
CA ASP A 190 -8.33 1.91 -1.53
C ASP A 190 -7.78 0.83 -0.59
N VAL A 191 -6.46 0.78 -0.42
CA VAL A 191 -5.82 -0.13 0.56
C VAL A 191 -6.28 0.20 1.97
N VAL A 192 -6.29 1.47 2.35
CA VAL A 192 -6.75 1.91 3.68
C VAL A 192 -8.22 1.54 3.91
N ASP A 193 -9.10 1.81 2.95
CA ASP A 193 -10.53 1.43 3.04
C ASP A 193 -10.69 -0.08 3.25
N GLU A 194 -10.00 -0.89 2.43
CA GLU A 194 -10.13 -2.34 2.52
C GLU A 194 -9.51 -2.90 3.80
N VAL A 195 -8.39 -2.34 4.28
CA VAL A 195 -7.81 -2.71 5.58
C VAL A 195 -8.82 -2.44 6.70
N ASN A 196 -9.44 -1.26 6.73
CA ASN A 196 -10.46 -0.91 7.73
C ASN A 196 -11.63 -1.90 7.72
N ALA A 197 -12.18 -2.20 6.54
CA ALA A 197 -13.27 -3.15 6.38
C ALA A 197 -12.86 -4.57 6.80
N ALA A 198 -11.71 -5.04 6.32
CA ALA A 198 -11.22 -6.39 6.56
C ALA A 198 -10.89 -6.64 8.04
N PHE A 199 -10.29 -5.69 8.76
CA PHE A 199 -10.08 -5.82 10.21
C PHE A 199 -11.39 -5.85 10.98
N SER A 200 -12.31 -4.93 10.67
CA SER A 200 -13.62 -4.85 11.32
C SER A 200 -14.38 -6.16 11.17
N GLU A 201 -14.41 -6.74 9.97
CA GLU A 201 -15.12 -7.99 9.70
C GLU A 201 -14.40 -9.23 10.23
N THR A 202 -13.07 -9.29 10.16
CA THR A 202 -12.29 -10.51 10.49
C THR A 202 -12.02 -10.65 11.99
N ILE A 203 -11.73 -9.52 12.65
CA ILE A 203 -11.32 -9.45 14.06
C ILE A 203 -12.36 -8.67 14.87
N GLY A 204 -12.75 -7.47 14.43
CA GLY A 204 -13.68 -6.60 15.15
C GLY A 204 -15.03 -7.25 15.48
N SER A 205 -15.59 -8.02 14.54
CA SER A 205 -16.86 -8.74 14.67
C SER A 205 -16.85 -9.84 15.74
N LYS A 206 -15.67 -10.38 16.06
CA LYS A 206 -15.48 -11.47 17.05
C LYS A 206 -15.17 -10.94 18.45
N LEU A 207 -14.78 -9.67 18.55
CA LEU A 207 -14.45 -9.02 19.81
C LEU A 207 -15.73 -8.49 20.45
N LYS A 208 -16.01 -8.97 21.66
CA LYS A 208 -16.97 -8.29 22.54
C LYS A 208 -16.29 -7.07 23.15
N ASP A 209 -17.11 -6.07 23.49
CA ASP A 209 -16.59 -4.88 24.17
C ASP A 209 -16.00 -5.31 25.53
N ASP A 210 -14.81 -4.81 25.83
CA ASP A 210 -14.05 -4.99 27.08
C ASP A 210 -13.49 -6.40 27.38
N GLU A 211 -13.77 -7.42 26.56
CA GLU A 211 -13.24 -8.78 26.73
C GLU A 211 -11.96 -9.02 25.91
N TRP A 212 -11.03 -9.78 26.48
CA TRP A 212 -9.88 -10.33 25.75
C TRP A 212 -10.31 -11.59 24.98
N THR A 213 -10.11 -11.59 23.67
CA THR A 213 -10.43 -12.71 22.79
C THR A 213 -9.18 -13.27 22.12
N GLY A 214 -9.01 -14.59 22.14
CA GLY A 214 -7.94 -15.26 21.40
C GLY A 214 -8.17 -15.15 19.90
N VAL A 215 -7.17 -14.63 19.19
CA VAL A 215 -7.16 -14.50 17.73
C VAL A 215 -6.00 -15.28 17.16
N ASN A 216 -6.29 -16.12 16.18
CA ASN A 216 -5.28 -16.80 15.38
C ASN A 216 -4.61 -15.79 14.43
N VAL A 217 -3.48 -15.22 14.85
CA VAL A 217 -2.88 -14.07 14.16
C VAL A 217 -2.48 -14.42 12.73
N LEU A 218 -1.73 -15.50 12.52
CA LEU A 218 -1.23 -15.85 11.19
C LEU A 218 -2.35 -16.02 10.16
N MET A 219 -3.40 -16.76 10.51
CA MET A 219 -4.52 -16.99 9.59
C MET A 219 -5.38 -15.73 9.40
N SER A 220 -5.63 -14.97 10.47
CA SER A 220 -6.38 -13.70 10.37
C SER A 220 -5.65 -12.67 9.52
N MET A 221 -4.34 -12.55 9.67
CA MET A 221 -3.52 -11.63 8.87
C MET A 221 -3.49 -12.08 7.40
N ALA A 222 -3.41 -13.38 7.12
CA ALA A 222 -3.50 -13.89 5.74
C ALA A 222 -4.86 -13.56 5.08
N VAL A 223 -5.97 -13.58 5.83
CA VAL A 223 -7.28 -13.16 5.33
C VAL A 223 -7.29 -11.66 5.02
N ILE A 224 -6.84 -10.82 5.95
CA ILE A 224 -6.85 -9.36 5.77
C ILE A 224 -5.95 -8.93 4.62
N ILE A 225 -4.72 -9.48 4.54
CA ILE A 225 -3.78 -9.21 3.44
C ILE A 225 -4.35 -9.70 2.11
N SER A 226 -4.98 -10.88 2.06
CA SER A 226 -5.59 -11.35 0.82
C SER A 226 -6.63 -10.36 0.29
N ARG A 227 -7.39 -9.69 1.16
CA ARG A 227 -8.35 -8.66 0.77
C ARG A 227 -7.66 -7.36 0.34
N ALA A 228 -6.78 -6.82 1.18
CA ALA A 228 -6.08 -5.56 0.93
C ALA A 228 -5.23 -5.60 -0.35
N SER A 229 -4.45 -6.67 -0.56
CA SER A 229 -3.69 -6.87 -1.78
C SER A 229 -4.60 -7.03 -3.00
N ASN A 230 -5.70 -7.79 -2.91
CA ASN A 230 -6.61 -7.96 -4.05
C ASN A 230 -7.47 -6.72 -4.35
N ARG A 231 -7.64 -5.80 -3.41
CA ARG A 231 -8.24 -4.48 -3.69
C ARG A 231 -7.44 -3.74 -4.76
N VAL A 232 -6.11 -3.85 -4.72
CA VAL A 232 -5.21 -3.31 -5.74
C VAL A 232 -5.07 -4.26 -6.93
N PHE A 233 -5.11 -5.58 -6.71
CA PHE A 233 -4.83 -6.52 -7.80
C PHE A 233 -5.97 -6.65 -8.80
N VAL A 234 -7.21 -6.73 -8.32
CA VAL A 234 -8.38 -7.05 -9.13
C VAL A 234 -9.56 -6.08 -8.91
N GLY A 235 -9.46 -5.18 -7.93
CA GLY A 235 -10.50 -4.20 -7.63
C GLY A 235 -11.76 -4.81 -7.02
N LEU A 236 -12.77 -3.97 -6.82
CA LEU A 236 -14.13 -4.41 -6.44
C LEU A 236 -14.90 -4.91 -7.67
N PRO A 237 -15.82 -5.87 -7.51
CA PRO A 237 -16.18 -6.54 -6.26
C PRO A 237 -15.32 -7.77 -5.93
N LEU A 238 -14.42 -8.19 -6.83
CA LEU A 238 -13.73 -9.47 -6.73
C LEU A 238 -12.80 -9.57 -5.51
N CYS A 239 -12.22 -8.44 -5.05
CA CYS A 239 -11.40 -8.40 -3.85
C CYS A 239 -12.14 -8.75 -2.54
N ARG A 240 -13.48 -8.80 -2.56
CA ARG A 240 -14.32 -9.24 -1.42
C ARG A 240 -15.02 -10.58 -1.67
N ASN A 241 -14.75 -11.23 -2.81
CA ASN A 241 -15.33 -12.54 -3.12
C ASN A 241 -14.59 -13.64 -2.35
N GLU A 242 -15.23 -14.22 -1.33
CA GLU A 242 -14.57 -15.17 -0.43
C GLU A 242 -14.16 -16.48 -1.12
N ASP A 243 -14.87 -16.94 -2.15
CA ASP A 243 -14.47 -18.12 -2.92
C ASP A 243 -13.13 -17.90 -3.65
N TYR A 244 -13.00 -16.75 -4.33
CA TYR A 244 -11.76 -16.35 -4.99
C TYR A 244 -10.63 -16.17 -3.99
N LEU A 245 -10.88 -15.45 -2.88
CA LEU A 245 -9.87 -15.21 -1.85
C LEU A 245 -9.41 -16.52 -1.18
N HIS A 246 -10.32 -17.47 -0.96
CA HIS A 246 -9.98 -18.79 -0.45
C HIS A 246 -9.08 -19.55 -1.43
N ILE A 247 -9.33 -19.47 -2.74
CA ILE A 247 -8.49 -20.09 -3.76
C ILE A 247 -7.05 -19.54 -3.71
N VAL A 248 -6.87 -18.20 -3.70
CA VAL A 248 -5.52 -17.60 -3.70
C VAL A 248 -4.77 -17.84 -2.38
N ARG A 249 -5.46 -17.86 -1.23
CA ARG A 249 -4.84 -18.23 0.05
C ARG A 249 -4.45 -19.70 0.08
N GLN A 250 -5.32 -20.61 -0.38
CA GLN A 250 -5.03 -22.04 -0.38
C GLN A 250 -3.90 -22.39 -1.37
N PHE A 251 -3.86 -21.72 -2.52
CA PHE A 251 -2.79 -21.85 -3.50
C PHE A 251 -1.41 -21.68 -2.86
N THR A 252 -1.28 -20.74 -1.92
CA THR A 252 -0.03 -20.47 -1.20
C THR A 252 0.47 -21.66 -0.39
N PHE A 253 -0.43 -22.35 0.32
CA PHE A 253 -0.07 -23.55 1.07
C PHE A 253 0.24 -24.73 0.14
N ASP A 254 -0.44 -24.83 -0.98
CA ASP A 254 -0.30 -25.93 -1.93
C ASP A 254 1.04 -25.89 -2.68
N VAL A 255 1.55 -24.70 -3.00
CA VAL A 255 2.91 -24.50 -3.53
C VAL A 255 3.96 -25.08 -2.57
N SER A 256 3.83 -24.74 -1.28
CA SER A 256 4.76 -25.22 -0.24
C SER A 256 4.74 -26.74 -0.08
N LYS A 257 3.56 -27.37 -0.14
CA LYS A 257 3.44 -28.83 -0.12
C LYS A 257 4.05 -29.46 -1.37
N GLY A 258 3.82 -28.87 -2.54
CA GLY A 258 4.38 -29.32 -3.81
C GLY A 258 5.90 -29.31 -3.79
N ARG A 259 6.50 -28.20 -3.32
CA ARG A 259 7.95 -28.07 -3.14
C ARG A 259 8.51 -29.16 -2.22
N PHE A 260 7.82 -29.50 -1.14
CA PHE A 260 8.25 -30.55 -0.22
C PHE A 260 8.27 -31.94 -0.86
N ILE A 261 7.23 -32.30 -1.61
CA ILE A 261 7.19 -33.59 -2.34
C ILE A 261 8.28 -33.65 -3.40
N LEU A 262 8.51 -32.56 -4.14
CA LEU A 262 9.53 -32.49 -5.17
C LEU A 262 10.96 -32.60 -4.61
N SER A 263 11.24 -32.10 -3.41
CA SER A 263 12.55 -32.32 -2.75
C SER A 263 12.85 -33.78 -2.45
N LEU A 264 11.82 -34.60 -2.22
CA LEU A 264 12.01 -36.03 -1.92
C LEU A 264 12.28 -36.84 -3.19
N SER A 265 12.05 -36.24 -4.35
CA SER A 265 12.17 -36.89 -5.65
C SER A 265 13.55 -36.58 -6.28
N PRO A 266 14.28 -37.59 -6.78
CA PRO A 266 15.47 -37.37 -7.59
C PRO A 266 15.21 -36.44 -8.78
N ARG A 267 16.22 -35.64 -9.18
CA ARG A 267 16.09 -34.64 -10.26
C ARG A 267 15.43 -35.19 -11.54
N PHE A 268 15.80 -36.40 -11.98
CA PHE A 268 15.25 -37.01 -13.19
C PHE A 268 13.79 -37.47 -13.06
N LEU A 269 13.27 -37.65 -11.83
CA LEU A 269 11.87 -38.00 -11.57
C LEU A 269 10.96 -36.78 -11.37
N LYS A 270 11.52 -35.59 -11.11
CA LYS A 270 10.74 -34.36 -10.88
C LYS A 270 9.73 -34.06 -12.00
N PRO A 271 10.04 -34.21 -13.30
CA PRO A 271 9.04 -34.01 -14.37
C PRO A 271 7.83 -34.94 -14.27
N PHE A 272 8.06 -36.20 -13.88
CA PHE A 272 7.00 -37.19 -13.73
C PHE A 272 6.17 -36.90 -12.48
N VAL A 273 6.83 -36.72 -11.33
CA VAL A 273 6.17 -36.46 -10.04
C VAL A 273 5.40 -35.15 -10.08
N GLY A 274 5.99 -34.09 -10.63
CA GLY A 274 5.34 -32.79 -10.82
C GLY A 274 4.06 -32.88 -11.63
N ARG A 275 4.01 -33.77 -12.65
CA ARG A 275 2.79 -34.00 -13.43
C ARG A 275 1.65 -34.61 -12.60
N PHE A 276 1.95 -35.34 -11.54
CA PHE A 276 0.95 -35.95 -10.66
C PHE A 276 0.54 -35.06 -9.48
N ILE A 277 1.16 -33.90 -9.26
CA ILE A 277 0.76 -32.94 -8.23
C ILE A 277 -0.42 -32.11 -8.77
N PRO A 278 -1.66 -32.31 -8.28
CA PRO A 278 -2.83 -31.69 -8.90
C PRO A 278 -3.11 -30.28 -8.37
N TRP A 279 -2.46 -29.85 -7.28
CA TRP A 279 -2.91 -28.72 -6.49
C TRP A 279 -2.75 -27.37 -7.20
N ALA A 280 -1.56 -27.08 -7.73
CA ALA A 280 -1.29 -25.84 -8.47
C ALA A 280 -2.21 -25.70 -9.69
N ARG A 281 -2.32 -26.77 -10.50
CA ARG A 281 -3.23 -26.79 -11.66
C ARG A 281 -4.68 -26.64 -11.27
N ARG A 282 -5.11 -27.23 -10.16
CA ARG A 282 -6.48 -27.08 -9.63
C ARG A 282 -6.74 -25.65 -9.18
N ALA A 283 -5.80 -25.03 -8.47
CA ALA A 283 -5.90 -23.64 -8.06
C ALA A 283 -5.96 -22.69 -9.26
N MET A 284 -5.10 -22.88 -10.28
CA MET A 284 -5.12 -22.12 -11.52
C MET A 284 -6.46 -22.28 -12.26
N ARG A 285 -6.96 -23.52 -12.39
CA ARG A 285 -8.26 -23.78 -13.01
C ARG A 285 -9.40 -23.11 -12.26
N ASN A 286 -9.42 -23.20 -10.94
CA ASN A 286 -10.47 -22.60 -10.13
C ASN A 286 -10.39 -21.06 -10.14
N GLY A 287 -9.18 -20.50 -10.06
CA GLY A 287 -8.95 -19.05 -10.18
C GLY A 287 -9.35 -18.50 -11.56
N SER A 288 -9.18 -19.31 -12.61
CA SER A 288 -9.55 -18.94 -13.98
C SER A 288 -11.04 -18.65 -14.15
N VAL A 289 -11.90 -19.26 -13.34
CA VAL A 289 -13.36 -19.03 -13.36
C VAL A 289 -13.68 -17.56 -13.06
N TYR A 290 -12.88 -16.92 -12.21
CA TYR A 290 -13.09 -15.53 -11.80
C TYR A 290 -12.25 -14.54 -12.63
N LEU A 291 -10.98 -14.86 -12.86
CA LEU A 291 -10.05 -13.94 -13.51
C LEU A 291 -10.27 -13.85 -15.01
N ARG A 292 -10.52 -14.98 -15.70
CA ARG A 292 -10.61 -15.00 -17.16
C ARG A 292 -11.73 -14.10 -17.69
N PRO A 293 -12.99 -14.20 -17.19
CA PRO A 293 -14.06 -13.33 -17.69
C PRO A 293 -13.76 -11.85 -17.48
N MET A 294 -13.14 -11.49 -16.35
CA MET A 294 -12.79 -10.09 -16.05
C MET A 294 -11.68 -9.58 -16.97
N ILE A 295 -10.64 -10.39 -17.23
CA ILE A 295 -9.55 -10.03 -18.14
C ILE A 295 -10.09 -9.88 -19.57
N GLU A 296 -10.87 -10.85 -20.05
CA GLU A 296 -11.42 -10.83 -21.41
C GLU A 296 -12.36 -9.63 -21.63
N GLU A 297 -13.20 -9.31 -20.65
CA GLU A 297 -14.08 -8.14 -20.70
C GLU A 297 -13.28 -6.82 -20.77
N ARG A 298 -12.22 -6.68 -19.97
CA ARG A 298 -11.37 -5.49 -19.98
C ARG A 298 -10.57 -5.37 -21.28
N GLN A 299 -10.07 -6.49 -21.81
CA GLN A 299 -9.41 -6.53 -23.13
C GLN A 299 -10.39 -6.15 -24.26
N ARG A 300 -11.66 -6.57 -24.17
CA ARG A 300 -12.71 -6.21 -25.13
C ARG A 300 -13.00 -4.70 -25.08
N LYS A 301 -13.21 -4.13 -23.88
CA LYS A 301 -13.43 -2.69 -23.71
C LYS A 301 -12.25 -1.84 -24.21
N LEU A 302 -11.01 -2.26 -23.95
CA LEU A 302 -9.82 -1.58 -24.51
C LEU A 302 -9.84 -1.54 -26.04
N LYS A 303 -10.26 -2.63 -26.70
CA LYS A 303 -10.32 -2.70 -28.16
C LYS A 303 -11.47 -1.88 -28.75
N GLU A 304 -12.61 -1.86 -28.09
CA GLU A 304 -13.81 -1.17 -28.58
C GLU A 304 -13.79 0.33 -28.32
N MET A 305 -13.33 0.74 -27.14
CA MET A 305 -13.43 2.13 -26.67
C MET A 305 -12.09 2.85 -26.65
N GLY A 306 -10.96 2.15 -26.50
CA GLY A 306 -9.64 2.78 -26.41
C GLY A 306 -9.61 3.90 -25.36
N ASP A 307 -9.29 5.11 -25.82
CA ASP A 307 -9.22 6.32 -24.97
C ASP A 307 -10.60 6.85 -24.55
N GLU A 308 -11.70 6.44 -25.20
CA GLU A 308 -13.07 6.80 -24.82
C GLU A 308 -13.56 6.05 -23.56
N TRP A 309 -12.77 5.09 -23.04
CA TRP A 309 -13.10 4.37 -21.82
C TRP A 309 -12.86 5.23 -20.56
N THR A 310 -13.81 6.13 -20.30
CA THR A 310 -13.73 7.12 -19.21
C THR A 310 -13.67 6.54 -17.79
N ASP A 311 -14.23 5.35 -17.55
CA ASP A 311 -14.20 4.64 -16.27
C ASP A 311 -13.17 3.50 -16.20
N LYS A 312 -12.07 3.58 -16.98
CA LYS A 312 -10.99 2.58 -17.00
C LYS A 312 -10.42 2.36 -15.58
N PRO A 313 -10.47 1.13 -15.02
CA PRO A 313 -9.89 0.84 -13.72
C PRO A 313 -8.37 1.11 -13.70
N ASN A 314 -7.88 1.76 -12.65
CA ASN A 314 -6.44 1.91 -12.41
C ASN A 314 -5.96 0.89 -11.38
N ASP A 315 -5.88 -0.38 -11.81
CA ASP A 315 -5.50 -1.50 -10.95
C ASP A 315 -4.41 -2.38 -11.60
N TYR A 316 -3.87 -3.30 -10.81
CA TYR A 316 -2.80 -4.19 -11.26
C TYR A 316 -3.19 -5.05 -12.45
N MET A 317 -4.45 -5.50 -12.52
CA MET A 317 -4.93 -6.30 -13.64
C MET A 317 -4.85 -5.51 -14.96
N MET A 318 -5.21 -4.22 -14.95
CA MET A 318 -5.04 -3.38 -16.14
C MET A 318 -3.57 -3.21 -16.52
N TRP A 319 -2.69 -2.97 -15.55
CA TRP A 319 -1.25 -2.85 -15.84
C TRP A 319 -0.65 -4.15 -16.39
N MET A 320 -1.14 -5.30 -15.92
CA MET A 320 -0.77 -6.62 -16.45
C MET A 320 -1.30 -6.84 -17.87
N ILE A 321 -2.51 -6.37 -18.18
CA ILE A 321 -3.08 -6.40 -19.53
C ILE A 321 -2.26 -5.51 -20.47
N ASP A 322 -1.92 -4.29 -20.06
CA ASP A 322 -1.12 -3.36 -20.86
C ASP A 322 0.28 -3.96 -21.16
N GLU A 323 0.93 -4.56 -20.16
CA GLU A 323 2.22 -5.21 -20.34
C GLU A 323 2.15 -6.47 -21.23
N ALA A 324 1.09 -7.27 -21.08
CA ALA A 324 0.85 -8.42 -21.94
C ALA A 324 0.61 -7.99 -23.39
N ASN A 325 -0.18 -6.94 -23.62
CA ASN A 325 -0.42 -6.40 -24.96
C ASN A 325 0.89 -5.89 -25.60
N ARG A 326 1.76 -5.22 -24.82
CA ARG A 326 3.06 -4.72 -25.28
C ARG A 326 3.99 -5.85 -25.74
N GLN A 327 3.94 -7.00 -25.06
CA GLN A 327 4.77 -8.16 -25.36
C GLN A 327 4.10 -9.18 -26.30
N GLY A 328 2.83 -8.99 -26.66
CA GLY A 328 2.06 -9.94 -27.47
C GLY A 328 1.66 -11.22 -26.73
N GLU A 329 1.52 -11.14 -25.40
CA GLU A 329 1.25 -12.28 -24.53
C GLU A 329 -0.24 -12.63 -24.42
N SER A 330 -0.51 -13.89 -24.07
CA SER A 330 -1.88 -14.40 -23.97
C SER A 330 -2.58 -14.05 -22.65
N THR A 331 -3.92 -14.10 -22.65
CA THR A 331 -4.75 -14.02 -21.43
C THR A 331 -4.34 -15.02 -20.35
N GLN A 332 -3.78 -16.17 -20.74
CA GLN A 332 -3.30 -17.17 -19.79
C GLN A 332 -2.10 -16.66 -18.98
N VAL A 333 -1.18 -15.93 -19.60
CA VAL A 333 0.01 -15.35 -18.94
C VAL A 333 -0.40 -14.29 -17.92
N ILE A 334 -1.41 -13.46 -18.25
CA ILE A 334 -1.98 -12.45 -17.33
C ILE A 334 -2.55 -13.13 -16.08
N LEU A 335 -3.41 -14.13 -16.28
CA LEU A 335 -4.03 -14.89 -15.20
C LEU A 335 -2.99 -15.54 -14.29
N GLU A 336 -2.02 -16.24 -14.87
CA GLU A 336 -0.96 -16.90 -14.11
C GLU A 336 -0.10 -15.89 -13.36
N GLY A 337 0.22 -14.75 -13.98
CA GLY A 337 0.94 -13.65 -13.34
C GLY A 337 0.22 -13.07 -12.12
N ILE A 338 -1.11 -12.91 -12.19
CA ILE A 338 -1.92 -12.46 -11.03
C ILE A 338 -1.92 -13.50 -9.90
N MET A 339 -2.01 -14.79 -10.24
CA MET A 339 -1.96 -15.89 -9.25
C MET A 339 -0.59 -16.00 -8.58
N VAL A 340 0.51 -15.87 -9.33
CA VAL A 340 1.88 -15.83 -8.79
C VAL A 340 2.10 -14.60 -7.92
N SER A 341 1.58 -13.44 -8.33
CA SER A 341 1.65 -12.20 -7.53
C SER A 341 0.93 -12.36 -6.19
N ASN A 342 -0.24 -13.01 -6.18
CA ASN A 342 -0.96 -13.35 -4.96
C ASN A 342 -0.16 -14.28 -4.02
N PHE A 343 0.47 -15.32 -4.57
CA PHE A 343 1.35 -16.20 -3.79
C PHE A 343 2.48 -15.41 -3.10
N ALA A 344 3.15 -14.54 -3.87
CA ALA A 344 4.26 -13.74 -3.37
C ALA A 344 3.82 -12.75 -2.27
N ALA A 345 2.68 -12.07 -2.46
CA ALA A 345 2.18 -11.06 -1.53
C ALA A 345 1.63 -11.66 -0.23
N ILE A 346 0.77 -12.68 -0.32
CA ILE A 346 0.00 -13.16 0.85
C ILE A 346 0.90 -13.84 1.89
N HIS A 347 1.77 -14.78 1.47
CA HIS A 347 2.59 -15.55 2.41
C HIS A 347 3.59 -14.68 3.18
N THR A 348 4.27 -13.81 2.45
CA THR A 348 5.40 -13.03 2.96
C THR A 348 4.91 -11.91 3.88
N SER A 349 3.88 -11.17 3.48
CA SER A 349 3.28 -10.10 4.29
C SER A 349 2.61 -10.66 5.54
N SER A 350 1.86 -11.78 5.44
CA SER A 350 1.17 -12.35 6.62
C SER A 350 2.14 -12.89 7.66
N SER A 351 3.26 -13.48 7.22
CA SER A 351 4.34 -13.88 8.10
C SER A 351 5.02 -12.67 8.73
N SER A 352 5.34 -11.64 7.95
CA SER A 352 6.05 -10.44 8.42
C SER A 352 5.25 -9.68 9.49
N ILE A 353 3.96 -9.43 9.26
CA ILE A 353 3.13 -8.75 10.26
C ILE A 353 2.90 -9.60 11.50
N THR A 354 2.77 -10.93 11.36
CA THR A 354 2.65 -11.83 12.52
C THR A 354 3.88 -11.72 13.43
N GLN A 355 5.08 -11.64 12.86
CA GLN A 355 6.31 -11.49 13.63
C GLN A 355 6.36 -10.16 14.41
N ALA A 356 5.92 -9.07 13.76
CA ALA A 356 5.82 -7.75 14.38
C ALA A 356 4.77 -7.72 15.50
N LEU A 357 3.61 -8.34 15.28
CA LEU A 357 2.57 -8.47 16.30
C LEU A 357 3.02 -9.33 17.48
N TYR A 358 3.84 -10.36 17.24
CA TYR A 358 4.44 -11.14 18.31
C TYR A 358 5.45 -10.32 19.12
N HIS A 359 6.21 -9.39 18.51
CA HIS A 359 7.09 -8.51 19.28
C HIS A 359 6.28 -7.49 20.07
N LEU A 360 5.21 -6.96 19.49
CA LEU A 360 4.36 -5.99 20.19
C LEU A 360 3.59 -6.64 21.35
N ALA A 361 3.15 -7.90 21.19
CA ALA A 361 2.51 -8.66 22.26
C ALA A 361 3.47 -9.11 23.37
N GLU A 362 4.76 -9.23 23.07
CA GLU A 362 5.84 -9.54 24.03
C GLU A 362 6.27 -8.31 24.82
N SER A 363 6.29 -7.14 24.17
CA SER A 363 6.73 -5.86 24.75
C SER A 363 5.64 -4.78 24.61
N PRO A 364 4.51 -4.91 25.34
CA PRO A 364 3.39 -3.99 25.25
C PRO A 364 3.75 -2.55 25.68
N GLU A 365 4.85 -2.34 26.41
CA GLU A 365 5.37 -1.03 26.81
C GLU A 365 5.69 -0.11 25.62
N TYR A 366 6.00 -0.66 24.45
CA TYR A 366 6.24 0.14 23.24
C TYR A 366 4.95 0.52 22.52
N ALA A 367 3.82 -0.10 22.84
CA ALA A 367 2.55 0.15 22.15
C ALA A 367 2.13 1.62 22.29
N ASP A 368 2.26 2.21 23.48
CA ASP A 368 1.85 3.60 23.72
C ASP A 368 2.76 4.60 23.00
N LEU A 369 4.07 4.35 22.94
CA LEU A 369 5.02 5.19 22.19
C LEU A 369 4.77 5.16 20.68
N LEU A 370 4.39 3.98 20.15
CA LEU A 370 4.01 3.83 18.76
C LEU A 370 2.65 4.47 18.47
N ARG A 371 1.69 4.35 19.39
CA ARG A 371 0.36 4.98 19.28
C ARG A 371 0.47 6.49 19.23
N GLU A 372 1.26 7.10 20.11
CA GLU A 372 1.46 8.56 20.13
C GLU A 372 1.97 9.07 18.78
N GLU A 373 2.97 8.40 18.19
CA GLU A 373 3.47 8.73 16.85
C GLU A 373 2.37 8.58 15.80
N VAL A 374 1.69 7.42 15.77
CA VAL A 374 0.67 7.12 14.77
C VAL A 374 -0.50 8.11 14.87
N GLU A 375 -0.98 8.42 16.07
CA GLU A 375 -2.06 9.39 16.31
C GLU A 375 -1.67 10.78 15.83
N SER A 376 -0.47 11.25 16.19
CA SER A 376 0.04 12.55 15.78
C SER A 376 0.12 12.65 14.25
N VAL A 377 0.80 11.69 13.61
CA VAL A 377 1.05 11.69 12.17
C VAL A 377 -0.25 11.56 11.38
N VAL A 378 -1.17 10.68 11.79
CA VAL A 378 -2.48 10.53 11.13
C VAL A 378 -3.36 11.76 11.34
N SER A 379 -3.28 12.42 12.50
CA SER A 379 -4.05 13.66 12.75
C SER A 379 -3.60 14.81 11.85
N GLU A 380 -2.31 14.90 11.54
CA GLU A 380 -1.74 15.96 10.71
C GLU A 380 -1.89 15.70 9.21
N HIS A 381 -1.61 14.46 8.77
CA HIS A 381 -1.48 14.12 7.35
C HIS A 381 -2.59 13.19 6.82
N GLY A 382 -3.50 12.74 7.68
CA GLY A 382 -4.49 11.72 7.35
C GLY A 382 -3.89 10.34 7.07
N TRP A 383 -4.71 9.41 6.60
CA TRP A 383 -4.25 8.09 6.15
C TRP A 383 -3.71 8.16 4.71
N THR A 384 -2.52 8.73 4.55
CA THR A 384 -1.86 8.94 3.25
C THR A 384 -0.52 8.23 3.17
N LYS A 385 0.01 8.03 1.94
CA LYS A 385 1.37 7.51 1.73
C LYS A 385 2.42 8.39 2.43
N VAL A 386 2.23 9.72 2.40
CA VAL A 386 3.09 10.69 3.08
C VAL A 386 3.11 10.44 4.59
N ALA A 387 1.94 10.19 5.19
CA ALA A 387 1.84 9.85 6.61
C ALA A 387 2.65 8.59 6.95
N MET A 388 2.58 7.54 6.11
CA MET A 388 3.38 6.33 6.31
C MET A 388 4.88 6.63 6.34
N ASN A 389 5.38 7.54 5.50
CA ASN A 389 6.81 7.91 5.50
C ASN A 389 7.25 8.66 6.77
N LYS A 390 6.33 9.34 7.46
CA LYS A 390 6.60 10.11 8.69
C LYS A 390 6.50 9.29 9.99
N MET A 391 5.95 8.07 9.94
CA MET A 391 5.89 7.17 11.11
C MET A 391 7.23 6.45 11.33
N TRP A 392 8.22 7.13 11.91
CA TRP A 392 9.61 6.67 11.99
C TRP A 392 9.84 5.59 13.04
N LYS A 393 9.21 5.68 14.21
CA LYS A 393 9.28 4.67 15.27
C LYS A 393 8.59 3.38 14.83
N LEU A 394 7.41 3.48 14.22
CA LEU A 394 6.72 2.32 13.64
C LEU A 394 7.57 1.68 12.54
N ASP A 395 8.20 2.49 11.69
CA ASP A 395 9.11 2.01 10.65
C ASP A 395 10.29 1.22 11.25
N SER A 396 10.94 1.78 12.28
CA SER A 396 12.04 1.15 12.99
C SER A 396 11.62 -0.15 13.65
N PHE A 397 10.47 -0.16 14.31
CA PHE A 397 9.93 -1.34 14.99
C PHE A 397 9.74 -2.50 14.00
N MET A 398 9.14 -2.23 12.84
CA MET A 398 8.89 -3.26 11.82
C MET A 398 10.20 -3.72 11.15
N ARG A 399 11.13 -2.80 10.92
CA ARG A 399 12.47 -3.11 10.38
C ARG A 399 13.27 -3.99 11.34
N GLU A 400 13.26 -3.69 12.64
CA GLU A 400 13.92 -4.52 13.66
C GLU A 400 13.25 -5.88 13.79
N SER A 401 11.91 -5.95 13.74
CA SER A 401 11.19 -7.21 13.76
C SER A 401 11.59 -8.10 12.58
N GLN A 402 11.74 -7.51 11.39
CA GLN A 402 12.21 -8.24 10.21
C GLN A 402 13.70 -8.62 10.29
N ARG A 403 14.55 -7.82 10.95
CA ARG A 403 15.97 -8.15 11.20
C ARG A 403 16.11 -9.38 12.11
N ILE A 404 15.38 -9.41 13.23
CA ILE A 404 15.46 -10.52 14.19
C ILE A 404 14.69 -11.73 13.67
N ASN A 405 13.41 -11.59 13.33
CA ASN A 405 12.50 -12.71 13.05
C ASN A 405 11.93 -12.67 11.62
N GLY A 406 12.70 -12.22 10.63
CA GLY A 406 12.31 -12.16 9.22
C GLY A 406 11.82 -13.49 8.62
N ILE A 407 11.45 -13.49 7.35
CA ILE A 407 10.73 -14.62 6.71
C ILE A 407 11.65 -15.67 6.04
N THR A 408 12.94 -15.37 5.91
CA THR A 408 13.94 -16.26 5.28
C THR A 408 15.29 -16.15 5.98
N HIS A 409 16.04 -17.25 6.03
CA HIS A 409 17.41 -17.29 6.56
C HIS A 409 18.48 -17.00 5.52
N ILE A 410 18.16 -17.12 4.24
CA ILE A 410 19.09 -16.81 3.13
C ILE A 410 18.51 -15.69 2.26
N SER A 411 19.39 -14.93 1.62
CA SER A 411 19.03 -13.84 0.71
C SER A 411 20.07 -13.69 -0.41
N VAL A 412 19.90 -12.71 -1.30
CA VAL A 412 20.83 -12.41 -2.41
C VAL A 412 21.16 -13.66 -3.24
N MET A 413 20.16 -14.50 -3.47
CA MET A 413 20.33 -15.80 -4.11
C MET A 413 20.65 -15.68 -5.61
N ARG A 414 21.57 -16.50 -6.11
CA ARG A 414 22.00 -16.59 -7.52
C ARG A 414 22.31 -18.04 -7.88
N LYS A 415 22.13 -18.42 -9.14
CA LYS A 415 22.65 -19.68 -9.70
C LYS A 415 23.72 -19.34 -10.71
N THR A 416 24.92 -19.88 -10.54
CA THR A 416 26.02 -19.70 -11.49
C THR A 416 25.64 -20.33 -12.83
N LEU A 417 25.81 -19.60 -13.93
CA LEU A 417 25.59 -20.08 -15.30
C LEU A 417 26.89 -20.58 -15.93
N GLN A 418 28.01 -20.09 -15.44
CA GLN A 418 29.36 -20.50 -15.81
C GLN A 418 30.22 -20.60 -14.55
N ASP A 419 31.36 -21.27 -14.68
CA ASP A 419 32.35 -21.36 -13.61
C ASP A 419 32.76 -19.96 -13.17
N THR A 420 32.69 -19.70 -11.85
CA THR A 420 32.88 -18.37 -11.26
C THR A 420 33.82 -18.49 -10.07
N THR A 421 34.81 -17.61 -9.98
CA THR A 421 35.69 -17.52 -8.82
C THR A 421 35.38 -16.24 -8.05
N LEU A 422 35.12 -16.35 -6.75
CA LEU A 422 34.86 -15.21 -5.88
C LEU A 422 36.15 -14.51 -5.47
N SER A 423 36.03 -13.31 -4.90
CA SER A 423 37.15 -12.43 -4.53
C SER A 423 38.16 -13.06 -3.57
N ASP A 424 37.73 -14.05 -2.77
CA ASP A 424 38.59 -14.79 -1.85
C ASP A 424 39.29 -16.00 -2.47
N GLY A 425 39.14 -16.19 -3.79
CA GLY A 425 39.72 -17.30 -4.54
C GLY A 425 38.87 -18.57 -4.56
N THR A 426 37.69 -18.58 -3.92
CA THR A 426 36.81 -19.75 -3.92
C THR A 426 36.20 -19.99 -5.30
N PHE A 427 36.45 -21.16 -5.86
CA PHE A 427 35.88 -21.60 -7.13
C PHE A 427 34.48 -22.19 -6.96
N ILE A 428 33.53 -21.69 -7.75
CA ILE A 428 32.13 -22.14 -7.78
C ILE A 428 31.82 -22.65 -9.20
N PRO A 429 31.53 -23.96 -9.36
CA PRO A 429 31.21 -24.51 -10.67
C PRO A 429 29.86 -24.01 -11.17
N ALA A 430 29.68 -24.00 -12.49
CA ALA A 430 28.40 -23.72 -13.14
C ALA A 430 27.26 -24.61 -12.61
N GLY A 431 26.05 -24.06 -12.53
CA GLY A 431 24.84 -24.73 -12.05
C GLY A 431 24.69 -24.76 -10.52
N THR A 432 25.52 -24.04 -9.78
CA THR A 432 25.51 -24.01 -8.32
C THR A 432 24.66 -22.86 -7.80
N VAL A 433 23.77 -23.14 -6.85
CA VAL A 433 23.03 -22.10 -6.12
C VAL A 433 23.92 -21.52 -5.02
N VAL A 434 24.08 -20.20 -5.04
CA VAL A 434 24.85 -19.41 -4.08
C VAL A 434 23.92 -18.38 -3.42
N ALA A 435 23.99 -18.20 -2.11
CA ALA A 435 23.17 -17.24 -1.38
C ALA A 435 23.90 -16.63 -0.18
N GLY A 436 23.51 -15.44 0.25
CA GLY A 436 23.99 -14.81 1.48
C GLY A 436 23.26 -15.34 2.71
N ALA A 437 23.98 -15.55 3.82
CA ALA A 437 23.41 -15.90 5.12
C ALA A 437 22.72 -14.70 5.76
N SER A 438 21.47 -14.43 5.36
CA SER A 438 20.69 -13.26 5.80
C SER A 438 20.56 -13.17 7.31
N SER A 439 20.07 -14.22 7.97
CA SER A 439 19.78 -14.19 9.40
C SER A 439 21.04 -14.02 10.27
N ALA A 440 22.18 -14.53 9.79
CA ALA A 440 23.48 -14.37 10.44
C ALA A 440 24.10 -12.99 10.16
N THR A 441 23.98 -12.47 8.93
CA THR A 441 24.42 -11.09 8.58
C THR A 441 23.68 -10.05 9.41
N HIS A 442 22.37 -10.25 9.58
CA HIS A 442 21.51 -9.42 10.42
C HIS A 442 21.88 -9.47 11.89
N ARG A 443 22.61 -10.49 12.35
CA ARG A 443 23.07 -10.67 13.74
C ARG A 443 24.55 -10.40 13.93
N ASP A 444 25.21 -9.83 12.94
CA ASP A 444 26.63 -9.55 13.03
C ASP A 444 26.88 -8.31 13.89
N ALA A 445 27.70 -8.47 14.94
CA ALA A 445 28.10 -7.39 15.83
C ALA A 445 28.95 -6.31 15.13
N ARG A 446 29.49 -6.61 13.94
CA ARG A 446 30.16 -5.62 13.08
C ARG A 446 29.18 -4.66 12.42
N ASN A 447 27.92 -5.06 12.28
CA ASN A 447 26.87 -4.28 11.63
C ASN A 447 25.94 -3.60 12.65
N TYR A 448 25.63 -4.28 13.76
CA TYR A 448 24.67 -3.80 14.75
C TYR A 448 25.19 -4.03 16.18
N GLU A 449 25.09 -3.02 17.04
CA GLU A 449 25.39 -3.18 18.46
C GLU A 449 24.34 -4.06 19.16
N ASN A 450 24.77 -4.96 20.05
CA ASN A 450 23.89 -5.93 20.72
C ASN A 450 22.92 -6.64 19.75
N PRO A 451 23.45 -7.32 18.72
CA PRO A 451 22.67 -7.73 17.55
C PRO A 451 21.61 -8.80 17.85
N GLU A 452 21.70 -9.52 18.96
CA GLU A 452 20.71 -10.52 19.36
C GLU A 452 19.51 -9.91 20.12
N ILE A 453 19.64 -8.68 20.60
CA ILE A 453 18.57 -7.97 21.33
C ILE A 453 17.65 -7.28 20.33
N PHE A 454 16.35 -7.47 20.52
CA PHE A 454 15.33 -6.70 19.81
C PHE A 454 15.29 -5.28 20.37
N ASP A 455 15.79 -4.33 19.60
CA ASP A 455 15.73 -2.90 19.91
C ASP A 455 14.79 -2.21 18.91
N PRO A 456 13.54 -1.91 19.32
CA PRO A 456 12.51 -1.42 18.41
C PRO A 456 12.85 -0.07 17.78
N PHE A 457 13.68 0.76 18.40
CA PHE A 457 13.99 2.11 17.92
C PHE A 457 15.40 2.27 17.37
N ARG A 458 16.19 1.19 17.31
CA ARG A 458 17.52 1.13 16.68
C ARG A 458 17.63 1.94 15.39
N PHE A 459 16.72 1.73 14.45
CA PHE A 459 16.77 2.40 13.13
C PHE A 459 16.23 3.82 13.15
N ALA A 460 15.41 4.19 14.13
CA ALA A 460 15.00 5.57 14.36
C ALA A 460 16.17 6.39 14.96
N ASP A 461 16.95 5.79 15.87
CA ASP A 461 18.12 6.42 16.48
C ASP A 461 19.23 6.60 15.44
N MET A 462 19.58 5.53 14.69
CA MET A 462 20.54 5.63 13.57
C MET A 462 20.13 6.68 12.52
N ARG A 463 18.81 6.83 12.27
CA ARG A 463 18.31 7.87 11.37
C ARG A 463 18.56 9.28 11.92
N THR A 464 18.42 9.47 13.22
CA THR A 464 18.67 10.76 13.88
C THR A 464 20.14 11.12 13.84
N GLU A 465 21.02 10.15 14.09
CA GLU A 465 22.49 10.31 14.02
C GLU A 465 22.95 10.64 12.59
N ASP A 466 22.38 9.99 11.58
CA ASP A 466 22.70 10.19 10.16
C ASP A 466 21.93 11.38 9.52
N GLY A 467 21.34 12.28 10.31
CA GLY A 467 20.68 13.49 9.80
C GLY A 467 19.40 13.24 8.99
N ALA A 468 18.51 12.39 9.50
CA ALA A 468 17.24 12.00 8.87
C ALA A 468 17.37 11.18 7.57
N SER A 469 18.47 10.44 7.42
CA SER A 469 18.78 9.59 6.27
C SER A 469 17.69 8.54 5.96
N ILE A 470 17.30 8.45 4.69
CA ILE A 470 16.37 7.42 4.16
C ILE A 470 16.96 5.99 4.19
N LYS A 471 18.27 5.86 4.46
CA LYS A 471 18.98 4.56 4.50
C LYS A 471 18.39 3.58 5.51
N HIS A 472 17.82 4.13 6.59
CA HIS A 472 17.27 3.37 7.71
C HIS A 472 15.77 3.14 7.62
N GLN A 473 15.14 3.44 6.47
CA GLN A 473 13.72 3.15 6.26
C GLN A 473 13.44 1.65 6.13
N PHE A 474 12.29 1.18 6.60
CA PHE A 474 11.91 -0.24 6.55
C PHE A 474 12.00 -0.81 5.13
N VAL A 475 11.68 -0.01 4.11
CA VAL A 475 11.73 -0.38 2.70
C VAL A 475 13.14 -0.41 2.10
N THR A 476 14.11 0.24 2.73
CA THR A 476 15.46 0.42 2.19
C THR A 476 16.33 -0.82 2.45
N THR A 477 17.08 -1.24 1.43
CA THR A 477 17.98 -2.40 1.51
C THR A 477 19.44 -1.96 1.49
N SER A 478 20.30 -2.71 2.16
CA SER A 478 21.75 -2.51 2.15
C SER A 478 22.47 -3.88 2.19
N PRO A 479 23.79 -3.95 1.98
CA PRO A 479 24.53 -5.19 2.15
C PRO A 479 24.42 -5.82 3.55
N GLU A 480 24.21 -4.99 4.58
CA GLU A 480 24.00 -5.35 5.99
C GLU A 480 22.51 -5.63 6.30
N TYR A 481 21.59 -5.11 5.49
CA TYR A 481 20.14 -5.30 5.63
C TYR A 481 19.52 -5.86 4.34
N VAL A 482 19.63 -7.18 4.18
CA VAL A 482 19.22 -7.92 2.97
C VAL A 482 17.85 -8.63 3.08
N ALA A 483 16.95 -8.16 3.95
CA ALA A 483 15.67 -8.83 4.20
C ALA A 483 14.77 -8.90 2.95
N PHE A 484 14.79 -7.87 2.13
CA PHE A 484 14.11 -7.82 0.83
C PHE A 484 15.01 -8.25 -0.34
N GLY A 485 16.15 -8.89 -0.07
CA GLY A 485 17.25 -8.96 -1.06
C GLY A 485 18.00 -7.65 -1.16
N HIS A 486 18.86 -7.51 -2.17
CA HIS A 486 19.61 -6.28 -2.40
C HIS A 486 20.03 -6.13 -3.88
N GLY A 487 20.18 -4.89 -4.33
CA GLY A 487 20.54 -4.55 -5.72
C GLY A 487 19.40 -4.73 -6.73
N LYS A 488 19.75 -4.99 -8.01
CA LYS A 488 18.81 -5.17 -9.13
C LYS A 488 17.73 -6.24 -8.89
N HIS A 489 18.01 -7.20 -8.01
CA HIS A 489 17.13 -8.33 -7.69
C HIS A 489 16.49 -8.22 -6.30
N ALA A 490 16.51 -7.02 -5.70
CA ALA A 490 15.69 -6.75 -4.53
C ALA A 490 14.20 -6.94 -4.85
N CYS A 491 13.43 -7.28 -3.82
CA CYS A 491 12.01 -7.53 -3.89
C CYS A 491 11.32 -6.36 -4.60
N PRO A 492 10.63 -6.62 -5.73
CA PRO A 492 9.98 -5.57 -6.49
C PRO A 492 8.76 -4.99 -5.75
N GLY A 493 8.06 -5.81 -4.95
CA GLY A 493 6.87 -5.41 -4.21
C GLY A 493 7.12 -4.73 -2.87
N ARG A 494 8.38 -4.48 -2.47
CA ARG A 494 8.73 -3.98 -1.12
C ARG A 494 8.05 -2.65 -0.76
N PHE A 495 7.89 -1.74 -1.72
CA PHE A 495 7.24 -0.45 -1.48
C PHE A 495 5.75 -0.62 -1.16
N PHE A 496 5.06 -1.45 -1.93
CA PHE A 496 3.66 -1.80 -1.68
C PHE A 496 3.51 -2.51 -0.33
N ALA A 497 4.31 -3.56 -0.10
CA ALA A 497 4.25 -4.36 1.12
C ALA A 497 4.53 -3.53 2.38
N VAL A 498 5.56 -2.69 2.41
CA VAL A 498 5.87 -1.84 3.58
C VAL A 498 4.72 -0.89 3.88
N ASN A 499 4.13 -0.26 2.87
CA ASN A 499 3.00 0.64 3.05
C ASN A 499 1.75 -0.10 3.54
N GLU A 500 1.39 -1.24 2.93
CA GLU A 500 0.29 -2.11 3.36
C GLU A 500 0.48 -2.54 4.84
N LEU A 501 1.66 -3.03 5.18
CA LEU A 501 2.00 -3.51 6.51
C LEU A 501 1.98 -2.40 7.58
N LYS A 502 2.45 -1.19 7.25
CA LYS A 502 2.39 -0.03 8.16
C LYS A 502 0.95 0.43 8.40
N VAL A 503 0.11 0.46 7.36
CA VAL A 503 -1.33 0.77 7.52
C VAL A 503 -1.99 -0.23 8.46
N MET A 504 -1.74 -1.53 8.26
CA MET A 504 -2.30 -2.58 9.12
C MET A 504 -1.81 -2.45 10.57
N MET A 505 -0.51 -2.18 10.79
CA MET A 505 0.05 -2.04 12.13
C MET A 505 -0.46 -0.77 12.82
N ALA A 506 -0.54 0.36 12.11
CA ALA A 506 -1.16 1.59 12.59
C ALA A 506 -2.64 1.37 12.98
N TYR A 507 -3.40 0.66 12.14
CA TYR A 507 -4.80 0.32 12.46
C TYR A 507 -4.91 -0.49 13.75
N ILE A 508 -4.05 -1.51 13.91
CA ILE A 508 -4.05 -2.33 15.13
C ILE A 508 -3.72 -1.49 16.36
N LEU A 509 -2.69 -0.63 16.29
CA LEU A 509 -2.29 0.24 17.40
C LEU A 509 -3.41 1.17 17.84
N LEU A 510 -4.17 1.73 16.88
CA LEU A 510 -5.24 2.67 17.15
C LEU A 510 -6.51 2.01 17.69
N HIS A 511 -6.79 0.76 17.33
CA HIS A 511 -8.08 0.10 17.61
C HIS A 511 -8.02 -1.06 18.60
N TYR A 512 -6.86 -1.66 18.83
CA TYR A 512 -6.73 -2.86 19.65
C TYR A 512 -5.60 -2.77 20.68
N ASP A 513 -5.81 -3.43 21.81
CA ASP A 513 -4.75 -3.88 22.69
C ASP A 513 -4.43 -5.34 22.37
N ILE A 514 -3.15 -5.71 22.39
CA ILE A 514 -2.71 -7.08 22.17
C ILE A 514 -1.75 -7.54 23.26
N LYS A 515 -1.82 -8.81 23.64
CA LYS A 515 -0.84 -9.45 24.53
C LYS A 515 -0.84 -10.96 24.35
N PHE A 516 0.23 -11.62 24.78
CA PHE A 516 0.18 -13.06 25.02
C PHE A 516 -0.67 -13.38 26.26
N GLU A 517 -1.15 -14.62 26.32
CA GLU A 517 -1.79 -15.14 27.54
C GLU A 517 -0.76 -15.14 28.68
N ASP A 518 -1.17 -14.70 29.88
CA ASP A 518 -0.27 -14.43 30.99
C ASP A 518 0.63 -15.65 31.30
N GLY A 519 1.95 -15.43 31.38
CA GLY A 519 2.93 -16.48 31.61
C GLY A 519 3.34 -17.28 30.37
N ARG A 520 2.82 -16.98 29.17
CA ARG A 520 3.30 -17.60 27.92
C ARG A 520 4.33 -16.72 27.21
N PRO A 521 5.52 -17.24 26.90
CA PRO A 521 6.51 -16.52 26.12
C PRO A 521 6.11 -16.45 24.65
N ARG A 522 6.81 -15.59 23.88
CA ARG A 522 6.72 -15.55 22.43
C ARG A 522 6.88 -16.95 21.84
N PRO A 523 6.01 -17.38 20.91
CA PRO A 523 6.19 -18.64 20.20
C PRO A 523 7.50 -18.66 19.39
N GLU A 524 8.30 -19.71 19.57
CA GLU A 524 9.52 -19.88 18.78
C GLU A 524 9.21 -20.11 17.30
N ASN A 525 9.98 -19.49 16.42
CA ASN A 525 9.86 -19.72 14.98
C ASN A 525 10.26 -21.15 14.60
N SER A 526 9.56 -21.71 13.61
CA SER A 526 9.97 -22.96 12.99
C SER A 526 10.72 -22.67 11.69
N SER A 527 11.81 -23.40 11.45
CA SER A 527 12.51 -23.36 10.16
C SER A 527 12.04 -24.51 9.28
N ARG A 528 11.88 -24.22 7.99
CA ARG A 528 11.66 -25.20 6.92
C ARG A 528 12.65 -24.88 5.80
N TRP A 529 13.82 -25.51 5.88
CA TRP A 529 15.00 -25.10 5.12
C TRP A 529 15.26 -23.59 5.34
N HIS A 530 15.38 -22.82 4.26
CA HIS A 530 15.62 -21.40 4.35
C HIS A 530 14.40 -20.59 4.80
N SER A 531 13.18 -21.12 4.77
CA SER A 531 11.98 -20.37 5.19
C SER A 531 11.87 -20.30 6.72
N VAL A 532 11.51 -19.13 7.23
CA VAL A 532 11.14 -18.89 8.62
C VAL A 532 9.62 -18.81 8.71
N VAL A 533 9.01 -19.68 9.51
CA VAL A 533 7.55 -19.76 9.64
C VAL A 533 7.17 -19.41 11.09
N PRO A 534 6.45 -18.30 11.34
CA PRO A 534 5.89 -18.04 12.66
C PRO A 534 4.93 -19.16 13.04
N GLN A 535 4.94 -19.57 14.30
CA GLN A 535 3.97 -20.58 14.74
C GLN A 535 2.56 -20.04 14.68
N ASN A 536 1.62 -20.90 14.31
CA ASN A 536 0.22 -20.54 14.29
C ASN A 536 -0.38 -20.58 15.71
N LYS A 537 -0.22 -19.49 16.48
CA LYS A 537 -0.67 -19.38 17.88
C LYS A 537 -1.68 -18.25 18.08
N GLU A 538 -2.50 -18.41 19.11
CA GLU A 538 -3.45 -17.39 19.54
C GLU A 538 -2.74 -16.26 20.29
N VAL A 539 -3.12 -15.03 19.98
CA VAL A 539 -2.77 -13.82 20.73
C VAL A 539 -4.07 -13.20 21.21
N LEU A 540 -4.08 -12.67 22.42
CA LEU A 540 -5.26 -12.04 22.98
C LEU A 540 -5.39 -10.64 22.39
N PHE A 541 -6.54 -10.35 21.79
CA PHE A 541 -6.94 -9.03 21.31
C PHE A 541 -8.06 -8.51 22.18
N ARG A 542 -8.08 -7.21 22.42
CA ARG A 542 -9.20 -6.49 23.03
C ARG A 542 -9.41 -5.18 22.28
N LYS A 543 -10.66 -4.75 22.09
CA LYS A 543 -10.92 -3.40 21.57
C LYS A 543 -10.29 -2.38 22.51
N ARG A 544 -9.55 -1.42 21.97
CA ARG A 544 -8.96 -0.36 22.77
C ARG A 544 -10.08 0.45 23.43
N GLN A 545 -10.08 0.46 24.76
CA GLN A 545 -10.84 1.45 25.50
C GLN A 545 -10.08 2.76 25.34
N ALA A 546 -10.68 3.77 24.71
CA ALA A 546 -10.09 5.09 24.72
C ALA A 546 -9.74 5.45 26.17
N GLN A 547 -8.46 5.70 26.46
CA GLN A 547 -8.12 6.34 27.73
C GLN A 547 -8.83 7.69 27.69
N VAL A 548 -9.92 7.77 28.45
CA VAL A 548 -10.57 9.03 28.76
C VAL A 548 -9.55 9.81 29.57
N ALA A 549 -8.71 10.59 28.90
CA ALA A 549 -8.20 11.81 29.50
C ALA A 549 -9.45 12.56 29.98
N SER A 550 -9.60 12.63 31.30
CA SER A 550 -10.78 13.11 31.99
C SER A 550 -11.15 14.52 31.56
N ALA A 551 -12.08 14.62 30.61
CA ALA A 551 -12.96 15.77 30.44
C ALA A 551 -14.38 15.23 30.31
N ASN A 552 -15.09 15.26 31.44
CA ASN A 552 -16.49 14.85 31.59
C ASN A 552 -17.38 15.32 30.43
N TYR A 553 -17.89 14.40 29.60
CA TYR A 553 -19.23 14.54 29.01
C TYR A 553 -19.83 13.16 28.77
N ARG A 554 -20.74 12.74 29.66
CA ARG A 554 -21.59 11.55 29.50
C ARG A 554 -22.52 11.76 28.31
N PHE A 555 -22.34 11.01 27.22
CA PHE A 555 -23.38 10.85 26.20
C PHE A 555 -24.35 9.75 26.62
N ARG A 556 -25.60 10.12 26.92
CA ARG A 556 -26.71 9.17 27.03
C ARG A 556 -27.21 8.84 25.63
N SER A 557 -27.15 7.56 25.29
CA SER A 557 -27.72 6.95 24.10
C SER A 557 -29.23 7.19 23.98
N GLY A 558 -29.67 7.83 22.90
CA GLY A 558 -31.06 7.83 22.44
C GLY A 558 -31.16 7.05 21.14
N LYS A 559 -31.71 5.83 21.19
CA LYS A 559 -32.19 5.10 20.02
C LYS A 559 -33.34 5.88 19.38
N LEU A 560 -33.30 6.07 18.06
CA LEU A 560 -34.50 6.37 17.27
C LEU A 560 -34.41 5.64 15.93
N GLN A 561 -35.13 4.52 15.85
CA GLN A 561 -35.72 4.04 14.61
C GLN A 561 -36.84 5.02 14.23
N LEU A 562 -36.98 5.39 12.96
CA LEU A 562 -38.10 4.93 12.14
C LEU A 562 -38.03 5.49 10.71
N SER A 563 -38.07 4.54 9.79
CA SER A 563 -38.70 4.60 8.47
C SER A 563 -40.03 5.37 8.42
N ARG A 564 -40.15 6.32 7.49
CA ARG A 564 -41.36 6.64 6.68
C ARG A 564 -41.12 7.92 5.88
N LEU A 565 -41.07 7.81 4.55
CA LEU A 565 -41.75 8.68 3.58
C LEU A 565 -41.28 8.29 2.17
N LEU A 566 -41.89 7.22 1.66
CA LEU A 566 -42.17 7.06 0.24
C LEU A 566 -43.63 7.47 0.02
N GLN A 567 -43.88 8.03 -1.16
CA GLN A 567 -45.17 8.41 -1.77
C GLN A 567 -45.71 9.81 -1.43
N LEU A 568 -45.64 10.71 -2.43
CA LEU A 568 -46.84 11.18 -3.15
C LEU A 568 -46.46 11.83 -4.50
N ASP A 569 -46.95 11.17 -5.54
CA ASP A 569 -47.51 11.61 -6.83
C ASP A 569 -46.71 12.29 -7.95
N ALA A 570 -46.71 11.53 -9.05
CA ALA A 570 -46.58 11.86 -10.45
C ALA A 570 -47.47 13.02 -10.92
N MET A 571 -47.04 13.74 -11.97
CA MET A 571 -47.76 13.96 -13.24
C MET A 571 -46.90 14.88 -14.15
N ALA A 572 -46.36 14.34 -15.26
CA ALA A 572 -46.24 14.99 -16.58
C ALA A 572 -45.10 14.40 -17.43
N GLU A 573 -45.49 13.62 -18.43
CA GLU A 573 -44.82 13.48 -19.74
C GLU A 573 -45.95 13.61 -20.78
N PRO A 574 -45.71 13.83 -22.09
CA PRO A 574 -44.43 13.89 -22.82
C PRO A 574 -44.31 15.07 -23.81
N SER A 575 -43.09 15.41 -24.24
CA SER A 575 -42.89 15.86 -25.63
C SER A 575 -41.46 15.64 -26.10
N ARG A 576 -41.35 14.75 -27.08
CA ARG A 576 -40.20 14.61 -27.97
C ARG A 576 -39.96 15.93 -28.70
N THR A 577 -38.74 16.44 -28.68
CA THR A 577 -38.26 17.28 -29.78
C THR A 577 -36.79 16.98 -30.03
N SER A 578 -36.56 16.60 -31.29
CA SER A 578 -35.29 16.25 -31.89
C SER A 578 -34.24 17.34 -31.75
N TYR A 579 -33.03 16.94 -31.38
CA TYR A 579 -31.82 17.75 -31.51
C TYR A 579 -31.55 18.12 -32.98
N SER A 580 -31.22 19.39 -33.22
CA SER A 580 -30.43 19.84 -34.35
C SER A 580 -29.61 21.03 -33.88
N LEU A 581 -28.44 20.76 -33.27
CA LEU A 581 -27.40 21.77 -33.10
C LEU A 581 -26.35 21.52 -34.18
N THR A 582 -26.34 22.41 -35.15
CA THR A 582 -25.37 22.45 -36.23
C THR A 582 -24.01 22.80 -35.62
N LEU A 583 -23.15 21.80 -35.43
CA LEU A 583 -21.73 22.03 -35.16
C LEU A 583 -21.10 22.61 -36.42
N VAL A 584 -20.76 23.89 -36.36
CA VAL A 584 -19.81 24.50 -37.29
C VAL A 584 -18.45 23.85 -36.99
N PRO A 585 -17.79 23.19 -37.95
CA PRO A 585 -16.45 22.66 -37.72
C PRO A 585 -15.48 23.83 -37.65
N GLN A 586 -14.86 24.05 -36.50
CA GLN A 586 -13.56 24.72 -36.49
C GLN A 586 -12.53 23.70 -36.98
N GLU A 587 -12.19 23.79 -38.26
CA GLU A 587 -10.99 23.17 -38.82
C GLU A 587 -9.76 23.73 -38.10
N GLY A 588 -9.27 22.99 -37.11
CA GLY A 588 -7.93 23.14 -36.57
C GLY A 588 -7.02 22.10 -37.24
N PHE A 589 -6.29 22.53 -38.26
CA PHE A 589 -5.22 21.77 -38.90
C PHE A 589 -4.30 21.11 -37.85
N MET A 590 -4.14 19.78 -37.93
CA MET A 590 -3.03 19.08 -37.28
C MET A 590 -1.72 19.52 -37.96
N SER A 591 -1.08 20.54 -37.38
CA SER A 591 0.34 20.80 -37.58
C SER A 591 1.12 19.86 -36.67
N ALA A 592 2.18 19.24 -37.19
CA ALA A 592 3.21 18.66 -36.33
C ALA A 592 3.70 19.75 -35.36
N SER A 593 3.46 19.57 -34.06
CA SER A 593 3.80 20.56 -33.05
C SER A 593 5.31 20.68 -32.94
N LEU A 594 5.86 21.81 -33.39
CA LEU A 594 7.27 22.15 -33.21
C LEU A 594 7.58 22.24 -31.71
N VAL A 595 8.63 21.55 -31.27
CA VAL A 595 9.15 21.68 -29.90
C VAL A 595 9.72 23.09 -29.72
N THR A 596 9.35 23.77 -28.64
CA THR A 596 9.82 25.13 -28.34
C THR A 596 10.62 25.17 -27.04
N PRO A 597 11.72 25.93 -26.95
CA PRO A 597 12.45 26.09 -25.69
C PRO A 597 11.64 26.94 -24.69
N ALA A 598 11.75 26.64 -23.40
CA ALA A 598 11.15 27.44 -22.33
C ALA A 598 11.74 28.86 -22.28
N SER A 599 11.02 29.78 -21.63
CA SER A 599 11.53 31.13 -21.38
C SER A 599 12.56 31.16 -20.23
N PRO A 600 13.39 32.22 -20.12
CA PRO A 600 14.30 32.39 -19.01
C PRO A 600 13.59 32.29 -17.64
N PRO A 601 14.19 31.62 -16.63
CA PRO A 601 15.58 31.14 -16.58
C PRO A 601 15.77 29.65 -16.98
N PHE A 602 14.82 29.02 -17.65
CA PHE A 602 14.85 27.58 -17.96
C PHE A 602 15.28 27.27 -19.40
N ASP A 603 16.06 28.17 -20.00
CA ASP A 603 16.65 28.08 -21.33
C ASP A 603 18.19 27.93 -21.29
N ARG A 604 18.75 27.61 -20.11
CA ARG A 604 20.20 27.64 -19.89
C ARG A 604 20.93 26.53 -20.63
N ILE A 605 22.10 26.88 -21.17
CA ILE A 605 22.97 25.96 -21.91
C ILE A 605 23.73 24.97 -21.02
N ASP A 606 23.84 25.24 -19.71
CA ASP A 606 24.57 24.41 -18.73
C ASP A 606 23.70 23.32 -18.08
N ALA A 607 22.43 23.23 -18.46
CA ALA A 607 21.53 22.20 -17.99
C ALA A 607 21.96 20.79 -18.45
N ASP A 608 21.78 19.81 -17.57
CA ASP A 608 22.13 18.40 -17.80
C ASP A 608 20.89 17.49 -17.91
N PHE A 609 19.70 18.09 -17.98
CA PHE A 609 18.41 17.42 -18.07
C PHE A 609 17.33 18.30 -18.70
N ILE A 610 16.41 17.70 -19.46
CA ILE A 610 15.28 18.40 -20.09
C ILE A 610 13.96 17.78 -19.64
N LEU A 611 13.03 18.63 -19.19
CA LEU A 611 11.63 18.27 -19.00
C LEU A 611 10.82 18.78 -20.19
N ARG A 612 10.20 17.86 -20.94
CA ARG A 612 9.33 18.20 -22.07
C ARG A 612 7.88 18.15 -21.64
N THR A 613 7.18 19.27 -21.73
CA THR A 613 5.78 19.39 -21.31
C THR A 613 4.79 18.86 -22.33
N ALA A 614 3.53 18.70 -21.94
CA ALA A 614 2.47 18.17 -22.81
C ALA A 614 2.19 19.05 -24.04
N ASP A 615 2.46 20.36 -23.93
CA ASP A 615 2.41 21.36 -25.00
C ASP A 615 3.73 21.50 -25.77
N ASN A 616 4.64 20.53 -25.65
CA ASN A 616 5.94 20.46 -26.35
C ASN A 616 6.88 21.64 -26.05
N VAL A 617 6.95 22.07 -24.78
CA VAL A 617 7.94 23.05 -24.32
C VAL A 617 9.05 22.34 -23.56
N ASP A 618 10.31 22.62 -23.93
CA ASP A 618 11.50 22.03 -23.32
C ASP A 618 12.07 22.96 -22.24
N PHE A 619 11.97 22.51 -20.99
CA PHE A 619 12.57 23.17 -19.82
C PHE A 619 13.95 22.56 -19.53
N ARG A 620 14.99 23.38 -19.69
CA ARG A 620 16.37 23.02 -19.38
C ARG A 620 16.64 23.18 -17.89
N VAL A 621 16.88 22.06 -17.21
CA VAL A 621 16.99 21.97 -15.74
C VAL A 621 18.21 21.15 -15.32
N HIS A 622 18.58 21.27 -14.05
CA HIS A 622 19.73 20.62 -13.44
C HIS A 622 19.28 19.43 -12.58
N LYS A 623 19.86 18.25 -12.80
CA LYS A 623 19.55 17.02 -12.05
C LYS A 623 19.69 17.21 -10.55
N LEU A 624 20.75 17.88 -10.09
CA LEU A 624 20.99 18.11 -8.65
C LEU A 624 19.83 18.85 -7.97
N THR A 625 19.32 19.92 -8.60
CA THR A 625 18.18 20.68 -8.06
C THR A 625 16.92 19.82 -8.02
N MET A 626 16.66 19.08 -9.10
CA MET A 626 15.50 18.18 -9.17
C MET A 626 15.57 17.06 -8.12
N ARG A 627 16.76 16.48 -7.90
CA ARG A 627 17.07 15.46 -6.88
C ARG A 627 16.77 15.94 -5.47
N MET A 628 17.24 17.14 -5.14
CA MET A 628 17.01 17.73 -3.82
C MET A 628 15.54 18.11 -3.60
N ALA A 629 14.83 18.51 -4.66
CA ALA A 629 13.45 18.95 -4.56
C ALA A 629 12.42 17.83 -4.57
N SER A 630 12.76 16.63 -5.06
CA SER A 630 11.81 15.53 -5.31
C SER A 630 12.47 14.15 -5.13
N GLU A 631 11.89 13.35 -4.24
CA GLU A 631 12.30 11.96 -4.04
C GLU A 631 12.08 11.10 -5.30
N ILE A 632 11.04 11.41 -6.09
CA ILE A 632 10.75 10.71 -7.35
C ILE A 632 11.84 10.96 -8.38
N PHE A 633 12.30 12.20 -8.54
CA PHE A 633 13.41 12.51 -9.44
C PHE A 633 14.73 11.92 -8.91
N GLU A 634 14.98 11.91 -7.59
CA GLU A 634 16.12 11.23 -6.98
C GLU A 634 16.18 9.73 -7.31
N GLU A 635 15.06 9.03 -7.16
CA GLU A 635 14.96 7.60 -7.49
C GLU A 635 15.14 7.38 -9.00
N MET A 636 14.49 8.20 -9.83
CA MET A 636 14.57 8.12 -11.29
C MET A 636 16.00 8.25 -11.80
N PHE A 637 16.79 9.21 -11.27
CA PHE A 637 18.18 9.37 -11.67
C PHE A 637 19.11 8.29 -11.09
N SER A 638 18.81 7.79 -9.89
CA SER A 638 19.58 6.71 -9.24
C SER A 638 19.43 5.36 -9.93
N LEU A 639 18.30 5.12 -10.61
CA LEU A 639 18.03 3.90 -11.37
C LEU A 639 18.71 3.87 -12.75
N GLY A 640 19.44 4.92 -13.15
CA GLY A 640 20.17 4.96 -14.41
C GLY A 640 19.26 4.91 -15.64
N TYR A 641 18.11 5.60 -15.59
CA TYR A 641 17.16 5.64 -16.70
C TYR A 641 17.85 6.10 -17.99
N ALA A 642 17.91 5.22 -18.98
CA ALA A 642 18.34 5.56 -20.33
C ALA A 642 17.20 6.34 -21.00
N ALA A 643 17.48 7.55 -21.48
CA ALA A 643 16.54 8.32 -22.27
C ALA A 643 15.99 7.45 -23.42
N THR A 644 14.69 7.57 -23.69
CA THR A 644 14.09 6.99 -24.91
C THR A 644 14.81 7.59 -26.11
N SER A 645 15.41 6.74 -26.94
CA SER A 645 16.40 7.07 -27.97
C SER A 645 15.88 7.84 -29.20
N ASP A 646 14.71 8.50 -29.12
CA ASP A 646 14.03 9.08 -30.29
C ASP A 646 13.73 10.59 -30.19
N ASP A 647 14.24 11.31 -29.17
CA ASP A 647 14.05 12.77 -29.05
C ASP A 647 15.38 13.48 -28.74
N ASP A 648 16.27 13.57 -29.74
CA ASP A 648 17.56 14.27 -29.62
C ASP A 648 17.38 15.80 -29.54
N ALA A 649 17.41 16.33 -28.31
CA ALA A 649 17.78 17.71 -28.04
C ALA A 649 19.23 17.73 -27.50
N ASP A 650 20.19 18.03 -28.38
CA ASP A 650 21.60 18.35 -28.05
C ASP A 650 22.38 17.30 -27.20
N GLY A 651 21.95 16.04 -27.16
CA GLY A 651 22.59 14.98 -26.36
C GLY A 651 22.28 15.04 -24.85
N ILE A 652 21.32 15.85 -24.44
CA ILE A 652 20.85 15.97 -23.05
C ILE A 652 19.64 15.03 -22.84
N PRO A 653 19.57 14.24 -21.74
CA PRO A 653 18.43 13.38 -21.49
C PRO A 653 17.11 14.14 -21.36
N VAL A 654 16.11 13.76 -22.16
CA VAL A 654 14.75 14.34 -22.16
C VAL A 654 13.77 13.41 -21.46
N VAL A 655 12.94 13.95 -20.57
CA VAL A 655 11.80 13.25 -19.95
C VAL A 655 10.51 14.03 -20.21
N ARG A 656 9.53 13.34 -20.80
CA ARG A 656 8.20 13.90 -21.04
C ARG A 656 7.37 13.88 -19.77
N VAL A 657 6.72 15.01 -19.47
CA VAL A 657 5.78 15.21 -18.37
C VAL A 657 4.38 15.48 -18.92
N THR A 658 3.35 15.21 -18.12
CA THR A 658 1.94 15.32 -18.58
C THR A 658 1.35 16.71 -18.35
N GLU A 659 2.04 17.55 -17.60
CA GLU A 659 1.63 18.91 -17.27
C GLU A 659 2.00 19.87 -18.40
N HIS A 660 1.20 20.93 -18.57
CA HIS A 660 1.48 22.03 -19.48
C HIS A 660 2.63 22.92 -18.98
N SER A 661 3.25 23.66 -19.90
CA SER A 661 4.37 24.56 -19.65
C SER A 661 4.13 25.55 -18.51
N GLN A 662 2.93 26.12 -18.38
CA GLN A 662 2.58 27.05 -17.31
C GLN A 662 2.73 26.44 -15.90
N ILE A 663 2.36 25.16 -15.74
CA ILE A 663 2.40 24.47 -14.45
C ILE A 663 3.83 24.07 -14.08
N ILE A 664 4.59 23.60 -15.07
CA ILE A 664 6.00 23.25 -14.89
C ILE A 664 6.84 24.49 -14.63
N ASP A 665 6.63 25.61 -15.34
CA ASP A 665 7.30 26.88 -15.05
C ASP A 665 7.06 27.33 -13.60
N ALA A 666 5.81 27.29 -13.13
CA ALA A 666 5.49 27.65 -11.75
C ALA A 666 6.18 26.72 -10.73
N LEU A 667 6.12 25.42 -10.94
CA LEU A 667 6.76 24.42 -10.08
C LEU A 667 8.28 24.59 -10.06
N LEU A 668 8.89 24.85 -11.22
CA LEU A 668 10.34 25.08 -11.33
C LEU A 668 10.74 26.41 -10.67
N ARG A 669 9.96 27.48 -10.79
CA ARG A 669 10.24 28.76 -10.11
C ARG A 669 10.24 28.67 -8.60
N ILE A 670 9.46 27.74 -8.03
CA ILE A 670 9.42 27.50 -6.58
C ILE A 670 10.69 26.76 -6.09
N ILE A 671 11.24 25.85 -6.91
CA ILE A 671 12.41 25.04 -6.50
C ILE A 671 13.75 25.70 -6.89
N TYR A 672 13.76 26.54 -7.92
CA TYR A 672 14.94 27.31 -8.30
C TYR A 672 14.99 28.64 -7.55
N PRO A 673 16.19 29.16 -7.20
CA PRO A 673 16.36 30.44 -6.53
C PRO A 673 16.07 31.60 -7.52
N THR A 674 14.82 31.76 -7.88
CA THR A 674 14.31 32.68 -8.91
C THR A 674 13.10 33.41 -8.36
N GLN A 675 12.44 34.23 -9.18
CA GLN A 675 11.21 34.90 -8.75
C GLN A 675 10.07 33.89 -8.60
N ASP A 676 9.50 33.82 -7.39
CA ASP A 676 8.33 32.99 -7.08
C ASP A 676 7.18 33.24 -8.08
N PRO A 677 6.45 32.19 -8.48
CA PRO A 677 5.33 32.32 -9.40
C PRO A 677 4.13 33.00 -8.73
N VAL A 678 3.34 33.72 -9.52
CA VAL A 678 2.08 34.29 -9.06
C VAL A 678 0.96 33.28 -9.31
N LEU A 679 0.36 32.74 -8.23
CA LEU A 679 -0.79 31.84 -8.28
C LEU A 679 -2.06 32.61 -7.95
N ASP A 680 -2.59 33.36 -8.92
CA ASP A 680 -3.73 34.27 -8.75
C ASP A 680 -5.10 33.62 -9.01
N THR A 681 -5.14 32.47 -9.69
CA THR A 681 -6.35 31.72 -9.96
C THR A 681 -6.41 30.39 -9.19
N PRO A 682 -7.59 30.01 -8.66
CA PRO A 682 -7.79 28.70 -8.03
C PRO A 682 -7.40 27.53 -8.92
N THR A 683 -7.70 27.59 -10.21
CA THR A 683 -7.40 26.50 -11.16
C THR A 683 -5.90 26.27 -11.27
N THR A 684 -5.10 27.31 -11.51
CA THR A 684 -3.64 27.18 -11.60
C THR A 684 -3.04 26.73 -10.27
N ALA A 685 -3.52 27.25 -9.14
CA ALA A 685 -3.04 26.82 -7.82
C ALA A 685 -3.37 25.35 -7.52
N CYS A 686 -4.55 24.86 -7.92
CA CYS A 686 -4.94 23.46 -7.82
C CYS A 686 -4.10 22.56 -8.74
N GLU A 687 -3.83 22.96 -9.97
CA GLU A 687 -2.97 22.20 -10.90
C GLU A 687 -1.52 22.11 -10.40
N VAL A 688 -0.96 23.21 -9.88
CA VAL A 688 0.37 23.20 -9.25
C VAL A 688 0.37 22.31 -8.01
N MET A 689 -0.69 22.32 -7.20
CA MET A 689 -0.81 21.40 -6.07
C MET A 689 -0.83 19.93 -6.51
N ARG A 690 -1.62 19.58 -7.53
CA ARG A 690 -1.69 18.21 -8.09
C ARG A 690 -0.34 17.77 -8.63
N ALA A 691 0.34 18.63 -9.39
CA ALA A 691 1.69 18.37 -9.88
C ALA A 691 2.69 18.19 -8.74
N SER A 692 2.61 19.02 -7.69
CA SER A 692 3.49 18.93 -6.51
C SER A 692 3.28 17.63 -5.73
N LEU A 693 2.05 17.13 -5.62
CA LEU A 693 1.72 15.82 -5.06
C LEU A 693 2.26 14.68 -5.93
N LYS A 694 2.09 14.78 -7.25
CA LYS A 694 2.55 13.76 -8.21
C LYS A 694 4.07 13.63 -8.23
N TYR A 695 4.79 14.74 -8.11
CA TYR A 695 6.26 14.77 -8.11
C TYR A 695 6.88 14.81 -6.70
N GLU A 696 6.07 14.74 -5.64
CA GLU A 696 6.53 14.77 -4.24
C GLU A 696 7.46 15.97 -3.91
N ILE A 697 7.07 17.17 -4.35
CA ILE A 697 7.84 18.42 -4.12
C ILE A 697 7.25 19.21 -2.95
N GLU A 698 7.79 19.01 -1.75
CA GLU A 698 7.21 19.52 -0.50
C GLU A 698 7.11 21.06 -0.42
N VAL A 699 8.13 21.75 -0.95
CA VAL A 699 8.15 23.23 -0.98
C VAL A 699 7.04 23.78 -1.87
N ALA A 700 6.83 23.17 -3.04
CA ALA A 700 5.78 23.56 -3.98
C ALA A 700 4.37 23.21 -3.47
N MET A 701 4.21 22.08 -2.77
CA MET A 701 2.96 21.77 -2.06
C MET A 701 2.63 22.84 -1.03
N SER A 702 3.61 23.24 -0.20
CA SER A 702 3.41 24.25 0.84
C SER A 702 3.06 25.61 0.24
N PHE A 703 3.72 26.00 -0.85
CA PHE A 703 3.44 27.23 -1.58
C PHE A 703 2.03 27.24 -2.17
N ALA A 704 1.66 26.19 -2.90
CA ALA A 704 0.32 26.05 -3.48
C ALA A 704 -0.77 26.00 -2.40
N LYS A 705 -0.51 25.35 -1.26
CA LYS A 705 -1.43 25.31 -0.11
C LYS A 705 -1.69 26.71 0.42
N LYS A 706 -0.63 27.50 0.57
CA LYS A 706 -0.73 28.89 1.06
C LYS A 706 -1.52 29.76 0.09
N ALA A 707 -1.32 29.59 -1.21
CA ALA A 707 -2.10 30.29 -2.24
C ALA A 707 -3.58 29.89 -2.22
N LEU A 708 -3.89 28.59 -2.07
CA LEU A 708 -5.26 28.08 -1.97
C LEU A 708 -5.97 28.45 -0.66
N LEU A 709 -5.22 28.82 0.38
CA LEU A 709 -5.75 29.35 1.64
C LEU A 709 -5.86 30.88 1.65
N ASP A 710 -5.26 31.59 0.68
CA ASP A 710 -5.40 33.04 0.58
C ASP A 710 -6.85 33.38 0.21
N PRO A 711 -7.58 34.14 1.06
CA PRO A 711 -8.95 34.54 0.79
C PRO A 711 -9.12 35.24 -0.57
N LYS A 712 -8.11 35.96 -1.07
CA LYS A 712 -8.15 36.67 -2.37
C LYS A 712 -8.20 35.72 -3.57
N VAL A 713 -7.64 34.52 -3.43
CA VAL A 713 -7.62 33.49 -4.47
C VAL A 713 -8.82 32.58 -4.29
N ALA A 714 -8.99 32.03 -3.09
CA ALA A 714 -10.01 31.04 -2.79
C ALA A 714 -11.45 31.55 -2.92
N SER A 715 -11.70 32.85 -2.73
CA SER A 715 -13.05 33.43 -2.88
C SER A 715 -13.52 33.54 -4.33
N LYS A 716 -12.60 33.50 -5.31
CA LYS A 716 -12.92 33.65 -6.73
C LYS A 716 -13.71 32.45 -7.26
N ASP A 717 -13.32 31.24 -6.84
CA ASP A 717 -14.03 30.00 -7.18
C ASP A 717 -13.92 28.96 -6.03
N PRO A 718 -14.79 29.07 -5.01
CA PRO A 718 -14.76 28.15 -3.88
C PRO A 718 -15.15 26.71 -4.23
N LEU A 719 -15.90 26.48 -5.32
CA LEU A 719 -16.28 25.12 -5.72
C LEU A 719 -15.12 24.37 -6.35
N THR A 720 -14.32 25.01 -7.20
CA THR A 720 -13.12 24.37 -7.74
C THR A 720 -12.10 24.08 -6.63
N VAL A 721 -11.93 24.98 -5.65
CA VAL A 721 -11.07 24.71 -4.48
C VAL A 721 -11.62 23.57 -3.63
N TYR A 722 -12.94 23.55 -3.37
CA TYR A 722 -13.58 22.47 -2.62
C TYR A 722 -13.44 21.13 -3.33
N ALA A 723 -13.71 21.10 -4.63
CA ALA A 723 -13.66 19.89 -5.42
C ALA A 723 -12.22 19.33 -5.48
N ALA A 724 -11.26 20.19 -5.75
CA ALA A 724 -9.85 19.83 -5.73
C ALA A 724 -9.40 19.37 -4.34
N ALA A 725 -9.80 20.06 -3.26
CA ALA A 725 -9.46 19.66 -1.90
C ALA A 725 -10.02 18.28 -1.53
N CYS A 726 -11.23 17.95 -1.97
CA CYS A 726 -11.83 16.62 -1.79
C CYS A 726 -11.08 15.54 -2.59
N GLN A 727 -10.77 15.79 -3.86
CA GLN A 727 -9.96 14.87 -4.68
C GLN A 727 -8.57 14.63 -4.08
N MET A 728 -7.96 15.68 -3.51
CA MET A 728 -6.66 15.63 -2.85
C MET A 728 -6.73 15.16 -1.39
N ARG A 729 -7.92 14.78 -0.89
CA ARG A 729 -8.18 14.32 0.48
C ARG A 729 -7.69 15.27 1.57
N MET A 730 -7.87 16.57 1.37
CA MET A 730 -7.48 17.63 2.31
C MET A 730 -8.71 18.20 3.06
N PRO A 731 -9.13 17.62 4.19
CA PRO A 731 -10.39 18.01 4.86
C PRO A 731 -10.38 19.45 5.38
N ASN A 732 -9.23 19.96 5.82
CA ASN A 732 -9.11 21.34 6.31
C ASN A 732 -9.28 22.35 5.18
N LEU A 733 -8.69 22.10 4.01
CA LEU A 733 -8.85 22.96 2.84
C LEU A 733 -10.28 22.87 2.28
N ALA A 734 -10.87 21.67 2.29
CA ALA A 734 -12.26 21.46 1.90
C ALA A 734 -13.22 22.21 2.84
N LEU A 735 -12.96 22.22 4.15
CA LEU A 735 -13.74 22.97 5.12
C LEU A 735 -13.64 24.49 4.90
N GLU A 736 -12.44 25.03 4.66
CA GLU A 736 -12.28 26.46 4.38
C GLU A 736 -12.95 26.87 3.06
N ALA A 737 -12.82 26.05 2.01
CA ALA A 737 -13.54 26.26 0.75
C ALA A 737 -15.07 26.17 0.94
N ALA A 738 -15.55 25.24 1.77
CA ALA A 738 -16.96 25.12 2.11
C ALA A 738 -17.48 26.36 2.86
N LYS A 739 -16.69 26.93 3.78
CA LYS A 739 -17.03 28.20 4.46
C LYS A 739 -17.09 29.36 3.47
N LEU A 740 -16.11 29.48 2.57
CA LEU A 740 -16.09 30.52 1.54
C LEU A 740 -17.25 30.37 0.56
N SER A 741 -17.70 29.15 0.30
CA SER A 741 -18.87 28.89 -0.54
C SER A 741 -20.12 29.58 -0.01
N LEU A 742 -20.26 29.75 1.31
CA LEU A 742 -21.46 30.32 1.94
C LEU A 742 -21.76 31.75 1.47
N ARG A 743 -20.75 32.46 0.95
CA ARG A 743 -20.88 33.83 0.41
C ARG A 743 -21.51 33.87 -0.99
N HIS A 744 -21.57 32.73 -1.68
CA HIS A 744 -22.08 32.62 -3.04
C HIS A 744 -23.44 31.93 -3.03
N GLU A 745 -24.50 32.69 -3.33
CA GLU A 745 -25.89 32.24 -3.31
C GLU A 745 -26.16 31.19 -4.41
N GLN A 746 -25.78 31.50 -5.64
CA GLN A 746 -26.07 30.71 -6.84
C GLN A 746 -24.88 29.86 -7.27
N ILE A 747 -24.10 29.37 -6.31
CA ILE A 747 -22.83 28.68 -6.59
C ILE A 747 -23.02 27.42 -7.48
N PHE A 748 -24.20 26.82 -7.47
CA PHE A 748 -24.54 25.63 -8.27
C PHE A 748 -25.32 25.94 -9.57
N LEU A 749 -25.58 27.22 -9.88
CA LEU A 749 -26.37 27.66 -11.04
C LEU A 749 -25.51 28.35 -12.11
N THR A 750 -24.19 28.17 -12.07
CA THR A 750 -23.28 28.71 -13.09
C THR A 750 -23.46 27.98 -14.42
N ALA A 751 -23.34 28.71 -15.54
CA ALA A 751 -23.54 28.17 -16.89
C ALA A 751 -22.51 27.08 -17.29
N THR A 752 -21.42 26.94 -16.54
CA THR A 752 -20.38 25.94 -16.71
C THR A 752 -20.12 25.24 -15.38
N ALA A 753 -19.96 23.90 -15.42
CA ALA A 753 -19.58 23.12 -14.26
C ALA A 753 -18.12 23.45 -13.88
N PRO A 754 -17.82 23.74 -12.60
CA PRO A 754 -16.45 23.97 -12.15
C PRO A 754 -15.55 22.77 -12.43
N ALA A 755 -14.30 23.03 -12.84
CA ALA A 755 -13.34 21.98 -13.17
C ALA A 755 -13.12 21.01 -11.99
N GLY A 756 -13.27 19.71 -12.25
CA GLY A 756 -13.10 18.63 -11.27
C GLY A 756 -14.38 18.20 -10.55
N LEU A 757 -15.48 18.96 -10.66
CA LEU A 757 -16.75 18.62 -10.01
C LEU A 757 -17.39 17.34 -10.58
N ASP A 758 -17.25 17.11 -11.89
CA ASP A 758 -17.82 15.95 -12.61
C ASP A 758 -17.25 14.60 -12.14
N SER A 759 -16.06 14.62 -11.55
CA SER A 759 -15.37 13.42 -11.08
C SER A 759 -15.64 13.07 -9.61
N LEU A 760 -16.41 13.89 -8.90
CA LEU A 760 -16.72 13.66 -7.49
C LEU A 760 -18.02 12.86 -7.31
N PRO A 761 -18.05 11.91 -6.36
CA PRO A 761 -19.29 11.27 -5.95
C PRO A 761 -20.35 12.30 -5.54
N ALA A 762 -21.59 12.08 -5.95
CA ALA A 762 -22.73 12.93 -5.58
C ALA A 762 -22.90 13.08 -4.06
N THR A 763 -22.41 12.12 -3.27
CA THR A 763 -22.38 12.17 -1.80
C THR A 763 -21.53 13.32 -1.24
N ILE A 764 -20.41 13.67 -1.88
CA ILE A 764 -19.52 14.76 -1.45
C ILE A 764 -20.15 16.13 -1.74
N LEU A 765 -20.84 16.24 -2.88
CA LEU A 765 -21.65 17.40 -3.23
C LEU A 765 -22.85 17.54 -2.28
N PHE A 766 -23.52 16.43 -1.97
CA PHE A 766 -24.61 16.39 -1.01
C PHE A 766 -24.16 16.80 0.40
N ALA A 767 -22.96 16.40 0.82
CA ALA A 767 -22.36 16.85 2.09
C ALA A 767 -22.13 18.37 2.12
N LEU A 768 -21.65 18.96 1.02
CA LEU A 768 -21.53 20.42 0.89
C LEU A 768 -22.90 21.10 0.97
N MET A 769 -23.91 20.57 0.28
CA MET A 769 -25.28 21.10 0.31
C MET A 769 -25.87 21.03 1.71
N GLN A 770 -25.72 19.89 2.40
CA GLN A 770 -26.16 19.75 3.79
C GLN A 770 -25.43 20.69 4.74
N TYR A 771 -24.12 20.86 4.58
CA TYR A 771 -23.33 21.80 5.36
C TYR A 771 -23.85 23.23 5.19
N ARG A 772 -24.08 23.66 3.94
CA ARG A 772 -24.65 24.97 3.61
C ARG A 772 -26.04 25.16 4.24
N GLU A 773 -26.89 24.14 4.19
CA GLU A 773 -28.24 24.21 4.76
C GLU A 773 -28.23 24.22 6.30
N LYS A 774 -27.33 23.46 6.94
CA LYS A 774 -27.09 23.51 8.39
C LYS A 774 -26.59 24.90 8.81
N CYS A 775 -25.66 25.49 8.06
CA CYS A 775 -25.17 26.86 8.30
C CYS A 775 -26.31 27.88 8.20
N LYS A 776 -27.11 27.80 7.14
CA LYS A 776 -28.28 28.65 6.93
C LYS A 776 -29.29 28.54 8.07
N ALA A 777 -29.63 27.33 8.49
CA ALA A 777 -30.57 27.10 9.58
C ALA A 777 -30.09 27.69 10.91
N ILE A 778 -28.78 27.65 11.18
CA ILE A 778 -28.19 28.25 12.39
C ILE A 778 -28.23 29.77 12.35
N VAL A 779 -27.88 30.40 11.21
CA VAL A 779 -28.00 31.85 11.04
C VAL A 779 -29.46 32.30 11.16
N GLN A 780 -30.40 31.57 10.56
CA GLN A 780 -31.84 31.85 10.70
C GLN A 780 -32.32 31.72 12.14
N ARG A 781 -31.84 30.71 12.88
CA ARG A 781 -32.16 30.52 14.30
C ARG A 781 -31.56 31.62 15.17
N PHE A 782 -30.34 32.06 14.89
CA PHE A 782 -29.70 33.20 15.56
C PHE A 782 -30.56 34.47 15.46
N VAL A 783 -31.16 34.72 14.28
CA VAL A 783 -32.07 35.84 14.04
C VAL A 783 -33.41 35.70 14.76
N GLN A 784 -33.91 34.47 14.91
CA GLN A 784 -35.24 34.19 15.46
C GLN A 784 -35.27 33.97 16.99
N ASP A 785 -34.18 33.54 17.62
CA ASP A 785 -34.16 33.23 19.06
C ASP A 785 -33.95 34.48 19.91
N ASP A 786 -35.06 35.03 20.43
CA ASP A 786 -35.07 36.20 21.32
C ASP A 786 -34.14 36.09 22.53
N ARG A 787 -33.77 34.88 22.97
CA ARG A 787 -32.86 34.68 24.11
C ARG A 787 -31.42 35.04 23.80
N VAL A 788 -30.98 34.85 22.56
CA VAL A 788 -29.64 35.26 22.10
C VAL A 788 -29.51 36.78 22.21
N TRP A 789 -30.57 37.50 21.84
CA TRP A 789 -30.65 38.96 21.90
C TRP A 789 -30.86 39.52 23.32
N LYS A 790 -31.27 38.70 24.30
CA LYS A 790 -31.50 39.16 25.69
C LYS A 790 -30.23 39.61 26.40
N GLY A 791 -29.08 38.99 26.10
CA GLY A 791 -27.77 39.39 26.67
C GLY A 791 -27.24 40.72 26.11
N TRP A 792 -27.76 41.14 24.96
CA TRP A 792 -27.35 42.37 24.26
C TRP A 792 -28.20 43.57 24.68
N ARG A 793 -29.17 43.37 25.59
CA ARG A 793 -29.97 44.45 26.19
C ARG A 793 -29.13 45.44 27.02
N GLU A 794 -27.90 45.07 27.38
CA GLU A 794 -26.95 45.95 28.07
C GLU A 794 -26.14 46.84 27.11
N PHE A 795 -26.27 46.69 25.79
CA PHE A 795 -25.68 47.64 24.86
C PHE A 795 -26.39 48.99 25.00
N ARG A 796 -25.61 49.98 25.46
CA ARG A 796 -26.07 51.26 26.00
C ARG A 796 -26.98 51.98 25.02
N TYR A 797 -28.04 52.58 25.56
CA TYR A 797 -28.85 53.57 24.85
C TYR A 797 -27.93 54.63 24.25
N PHE A 798 -28.15 54.95 22.98
CA PHE A 798 -27.52 56.10 22.36
C PHE A 798 -28.17 57.37 22.90
N LEU A 799 -27.53 57.99 23.88
CA LEU A 799 -28.05 59.16 24.57
C LEU A 799 -27.18 60.35 24.17
N CYS A 800 -27.78 61.35 23.54
CA CYS A 800 -27.10 62.56 23.14
C CYS A 800 -27.44 63.63 24.17
N GLU A 801 -26.56 63.87 25.14
CA GLU A 801 -26.76 64.86 26.22
C GLU A 801 -26.98 66.30 25.69
N ILE A 802 -26.60 66.54 24.43
CA ILE A 802 -26.81 67.81 23.71
C ILE A 802 -28.26 67.95 23.20
N CYS A 803 -28.88 66.85 22.78
CA CYS A 803 -30.24 66.84 22.24
C CYS A 803 -31.31 66.64 23.34
N ASP A 804 -30.94 65.99 24.45
CA ASP A 804 -31.76 65.83 25.65
C ASP A 804 -30.84 65.85 26.90
N PRO A 805 -30.88 66.91 27.73
CA PRO A 805 -29.98 67.07 28.88
C PRO A 805 -30.22 66.08 30.04
N ARG A 806 -31.35 65.36 30.06
CA ARG A 806 -31.65 64.31 31.08
C ARG A 806 -32.36 63.13 30.42
N PRO A 807 -31.63 62.33 29.64
CA PRO A 807 -32.23 61.33 28.78
C PRO A 807 -32.49 60.00 29.51
N ILE A 808 -32.02 59.88 30.77
CA ILE A 808 -32.26 58.75 31.68
C ILE A 808 -33.00 59.27 32.91
N ASN A 809 -34.03 58.54 33.33
CA ASN A 809 -34.73 58.73 34.60
C ASN A 809 -33.88 58.22 35.77
N ASP A 810 -34.26 58.58 37.00
CA ASP A 810 -33.55 58.17 38.22
C ASP A 810 -33.56 56.65 38.48
N ASP A 811 -34.42 55.90 37.77
CA ASP A 811 -34.49 54.44 37.77
C ASP A 811 -33.54 53.77 36.75
N GLY A 812 -32.75 54.54 36.02
CA GLY A 812 -31.82 54.06 35.00
C GLY A 812 -32.46 53.77 33.64
N LEU A 813 -33.76 54.05 33.45
CA LEU A 813 -34.46 53.83 32.19
C LEU A 813 -34.54 55.12 31.35
N PRO A 814 -34.60 55.03 30.01
CA PRO A 814 -34.74 56.20 29.16
C PRO A 814 -36.06 56.95 29.41
N ARG A 815 -36.01 58.28 29.37
CA ARG A 815 -37.21 59.11 29.50
C ARG A 815 -38.10 59.00 28.25
N GLU A 816 -39.41 58.97 28.46
CA GLU A 816 -40.41 58.87 27.39
C GLU A 816 -40.27 60.06 26.42
N GLY A 817 -39.86 59.80 25.17
CA GLY A 817 -39.60 60.84 24.15
C GLY A 817 -38.12 61.16 23.87
N ALA A 818 -37.16 60.55 24.56
CA ALA A 818 -35.74 60.69 24.22
C ALA A 818 -35.43 60.12 22.82
N VAL A 819 -34.52 60.76 22.08
CA VAL A 819 -34.04 60.27 20.76
C VAL A 819 -33.12 59.07 21.00
N ILE A 820 -33.73 57.90 21.15
CA ILE A 820 -33.05 56.63 21.41
C ILE A 820 -32.86 55.93 20.08
N LEU A 821 -31.63 55.66 19.65
CA LEU A 821 -31.40 54.54 18.72
C LEU A 821 -31.72 53.27 19.49
N ASN A 822 -32.94 52.80 19.30
CA ASN A 822 -33.42 51.61 19.97
C ASN A 822 -32.69 50.41 19.35
N VAL A 823 -31.94 49.65 20.15
CA VAL A 823 -31.32 48.38 19.75
C VAL A 823 -32.35 47.43 19.15
N GLU A 824 -33.61 47.52 19.59
CA GLU A 824 -34.74 46.78 19.01
C GLU A 824 -35.02 47.23 17.55
N HIS A 825 -34.77 48.49 17.19
CA HIS A 825 -34.88 48.97 15.82
C HIS A 825 -33.76 48.41 14.93
N LEU A 826 -32.49 48.48 15.37
CA LEU A 826 -31.37 47.85 14.65
C LEU A 826 -31.56 46.34 14.51
N ARG A 827 -32.12 45.70 15.54
CA ARG A 827 -32.49 44.29 15.55
C ARG A 827 -33.59 43.95 14.55
N VAL A 828 -34.63 44.79 14.44
CA VAL A 828 -35.71 44.62 13.44
C VAL A 828 -35.16 44.82 12.04
N VAL A 829 -34.36 45.87 11.81
CA VAL A 829 -33.68 46.12 10.53
C VAL A 829 -32.81 44.93 10.14
N LEU A 830 -31.98 44.44 11.07
CA LEU A 830 -31.14 43.26 10.82
C LEU A 830 -31.98 42.02 10.54
N ARG A 831 -33.05 41.79 11.31
CA ARG A 831 -33.98 40.67 11.11
C ARG A 831 -34.63 40.73 9.72
N ASP A 832 -35.04 41.91 9.28
CA ASP A 832 -35.69 42.09 7.98
C ASP A 832 -34.68 42.04 6.83
N LEU A 833 -33.47 42.57 7.01
CA LEU A 833 -32.37 42.47 6.05
C LEU A 833 -31.97 41.00 5.82
N LEU A 834 -31.84 40.23 6.91
CA LEU A 834 -31.52 38.80 6.88
C LEU A 834 -32.67 37.94 6.33
N ARG A 835 -33.92 38.43 6.39
CA ARG A 835 -35.08 37.81 5.72
C ARG A 835 -35.13 38.13 4.23
N SER A 836 -34.63 39.30 3.81
CA SER A 836 -34.62 39.76 2.42
C SER A 836 -33.38 39.34 1.63
N MET A 837 -32.30 38.93 2.29
CA MET A 837 -31.07 38.48 1.64
C MET A 837 -31.15 36.98 1.30
N PRO A 838 -30.85 36.54 0.05
CA PRO A 838 -31.18 35.18 -0.36
C PRO A 838 -30.04 34.14 -0.17
N GLY A 839 -28.91 34.49 0.47
CA GLY A 839 -27.77 33.60 0.74
C GLY A 839 -27.75 32.91 2.14
N PRO A 840 -27.00 31.81 2.34
CA PRO A 840 -26.95 31.04 3.59
C PRO A 840 -26.14 31.71 4.72
N VAL A 841 -25.15 32.53 4.38
CA VAL A 841 -24.53 33.52 5.26
C VAL A 841 -24.40 34.79 4.41
N PRO A 842 -25.01 35.92 4.81
CA PRO A 842 -24.89 37.12 4.00
C PRO A 842 -23.43 37.55 3.87
N ASP A 843 -23.07 38.39 2.91
CA ASP A 843 -21.84 39.16 3.06
C ASP A 843 -22.06 40.17 4.18
N ILE A 844 -21.85 39.69 5.41
CA ILE A 844 -22.10 40.44 6.63
C ILE A 844 -21.16 41.66 6.65
N SER A 845 -20.07 41.71 5.88
CA SER A 845 -19.03 42.74 6.02
C SER A 845 -19.49 44.15 5.58
N GLU A 846 -19.61 44.43 4.28
CA GLU A 846 -19.86 45.80 3.78
C GLU A 846 -21.32 46.12 3.53
N VAL A 847 -22.12 45.18 3.00
CA VAL A 847 -23.51 45.42 2.62
C VAL A 847 -24.39 45.60 3.85
N MET A 848 -24.17 44.79 4.88
CA MET A 848 -24.89 44.90 6.15
C MET A 848 -24.48 46.18 6.89
N LEU A 849 -23.18 46.48 6.97
CA LEU A 849 -22.69 47.71 7.59
C LEU A 849 -23.23 48.95 6.87
N SER A 850 -23.22 48.97 5.54
CA SER A 850 -23.75 50.08 4.74
C SER A 850 -25.25 50.24 4.93
N SER A 851 -26.01 49.15 4.96
CA SER A 851 -27.47 49.17 5.19
C SER A 851 -27.82 49.61 6.62
N MET A 852 -27.06 49.16 7.62
CA MET A 852 -27.20 49.60 9.01
C MET A 852 -26.87 51.08 9.16
N LEU A 853 -25.83 51.58 8.50
CA LEU A 853 -25.46 53.00 8.50
C LEU A 853 -26.50 53.87 7.76
N LEU A 854 -27.03 53.40 6.63
CA LEU A 854 -28.10 54.07 5.87
C LEU A 854 -29.40 54.19 6.69
N MET A 855 -29.79 53.11 7.38
CA MET A 855 -31.00 53.06 8.19
C MET A 855 -30.85 53.82 9.51
N ALA A 856 -29.67 53.76 10.14
CA ALA A 856 -29.34 54.58 11.30
C ALA A 856 -29.28 56.09 10.96
N GLY A 857 -29.00 56.45 9.69
CA GLY A 857 -29.07 57.81 9.17
C GLY A 857 -30.48 58.28 8.78
N SER A 858 -31.50 57.41 8.84
CA SER A 858 -32.87 57.70 8.40
C SER A 858 -33.76 58.10 9.59
N ARG A 859 -34.05 59.40 9.65
CA ARG A 859 -34.96 60.16 10.55
C ARG A 859 -34.34 60.72 11.83
N GLU A 860 -34.41 62.05 11.93
CA GLU A 860 -34.14 62.98 13.05
C GLU A 860 -32.76 62.98 13.74
N ILE A 861 -31.95 61.92 13.66
CA ILE A 861 -30.66 61.79 14.35
C ILE A 861 -29.54 62.65 13.70
N THR A 862 -29.73 63.09 12.45
CA THR A 862 -28.73 63.82 11.63
C THR A 862 -28.61 65.31 11.91
N LYS A 863 -29.38 65.88 12.85
CA LYS A 863 -29.34 67.32 13.17
C LYS A 863 -28.20 67.72 14.13
N CYS A 864 -27.59 66.76 14.82
CA CYS A 864 -26.48 66.99 15.77
C CYS A 864 -25.19 66.33 15.27
N GLU A 865 -24.10 67.11 15.18
CA GLU A 865 -22.82 66.65 14.63
C GLU A 865 -22.12 65.60 15.51
N SER A 866 -22.26 65.70 16.84
CA SER A 866 -21.73 64.72 17.81
C SER A 866 -22.45 63.37 17.71
N CYS A 867 -23.79 63.41 17.63
CA CYS A 867 -24.63 62.24 17.39
C CYS A 867 -24.25 61.52 16.07
N ARG A 868 -23.91 62.27 15.01
CA ARG A 868 -23.52 61.73 13.69
C ARG A 868 -22.18 60.97 13.68
N MET A 869 -21.22 61.34 14.55
CA MET A 869 -19.94 60.64 14.62
C MET A 869 -19.99 59.41 15.52
N SER A 870 -20.72 59.47 16.64
CA SER A 870 -20.87 58.32 17.56
C SER A 870 -21.59 57.16 16.87
N ILE A 871 -22.68 57.44 16.15
CA ILE A 871 -23.48 56.40 15.49
C ILE A 871 -22.67 55.55 14.50
N VAL A 872 -21.72 56.15 13.77
CA VAL A 872 -20.89 55.42 12.80
C VAL A 872 -19.91 54.49 13.50
N ARG A 873 -19.28 54.93 14.59
CA ARG A 873 -18.36 54.11 15.39
C ARG A 873 -19.10 52.95 16.04
N ASP A 874 -20.20 53.25 16.71
CA ASP A 874 -20.91 52.30 17.55
C ASP A 874 -21.70 51.26 16.69
N VAL A 875 -22.22 51.66 15.52
CA VAL A 875 -22.77 50.70 14.54
C VAL A 875 -21.69 49.77 14.00
N ARG A 876 -20.45 50.25 13.84
CA ARG A 876 -19.30 49.39 13.45
C ARG A 876 -18.90 48.43 14.56
N GLU A 877 -18.92 48.85 15.83
CA GLU A 877 -18.66 47.97 16.98
C GLU A 877 -19.73 46.89 17.11
N PHE A 878 -21.01 47.27 17.07
CA PHE A 878 -22.14 46.33 17.11
C PHE A 878 -22.11 45.33 15.94
N HIS A 879 -21.74 45.82 14.75
CA HIS A 879 -21.54 45.00 13.56
C HIS A 879 -20.41 43.97 13.73
N ALA A 880 -19.28 44.37 14.31
CA ALA A 880 -18.15 43.48 14.57
C ALA A 880 -18.49 42.37 15.57
N GLU A 881 -19.26 42.68 16.62
CA GLU A 881 -19.71 41.67 17.59
C GLU A 881 -20.65 40.65 16.98
N ILE A 882 -21.63 41.08 16.16
CA ILE A 882 -22.54 40.18 15.45
C ILE A 882 -21.75 39.28 14.50
N LEU A 883 -20.79 39.84 13.77
CA LEU A 883 -19.94 39.09 12.85
C LEU A 883 -19.17 37.99 13.59
N SER A 884 -18.59 38.32 14.75
CA SER A 884 -17.87 37.37 15.61
C SER A 884 -18.77 36.23 16.09
N GLU A 885 -19.99 36.54 16.53
CA GLU A 885 -20.92 35.54 17.05
C GLU A 885 -21.49 34.62 15.97
N VAL A 886 -21.75 35.15 14.77
CA VAL A 886 -22.15 34.35 13.60
C VAL A 886 -20.99 33.44 13.15
N GLN A 887 -19.76 33.94 13.09
CA GLN A 887 -18.58 33.13 12.78
C GLN A 887 -18.36 32.02 13.80
N ARG A 888 -18.53 32.32 15.10
CA ARG A 888 -18.48 31.32 16.17
C ARG A 888 -19.54 30.24 15.99
N SER A 889 -20.77 30.62 15.67
CA SER A 889 -21.87 29.69 15.46
C SER A 889 -21.67 28.78 14.24
N VAL A 890 -21.16 29.34 13.13
CA VAL A 890 -20.82 28.56 11.92
C VAL A 890 -19.64 27.62 12.16
N SER A 891 -18.66 28.03 12.97
CA SER A 891 -17.47 27.21 13.28
C SER A 891 -17.80 25.92 14.06
N MET A 892 -18.94 25.86 14.76
CA MET A 892 -19.39 24.67 15.48
C MET A 892 -19.99 23.59 14.57
N ILE A 893 -20.25 23.91 13.29
CA ILE A 893 -20.83 22.98 12.32
C ILE A 893 -19.71 22.17 11.68
N LYS A 894 -19.80 20.84 11.82
CA LYS A 894 -18.88 19.92 11.16
C LYS A 894 -19.33 19.67 9.72
N LEU A 895 -18.38 19.73 8.80
CA LEU A 895 -18.53 19.22 7.45
C LEU A 895 -18.28 17.70 7.49
N GLU A 896 -19.34 16.93 7.29
CA GLU A 896 -19.30 15.46 7.33
C GLU A 896 -18.86 14.94 5.96
N LEU A 897 -17.54 14.79 5.77
CA LEU A 897 -16.98 14.19 4.55
C LEU A 897 -16.63 12.72 4.77
N VAL A 898 -17.05 11.87 3.84
CA VAL A 898 -16.51 10.53 3.65
C VAL A 898 -15.61 10.62 2.41
N LEU A 899 -14.33 10.95 2.63
CA LEU A 899 -13.31 11.14 1.57
C LEU A 899 -12.52 9.86 1.28
#